data_AF-A0A5J6HLH2-F1
#
_entry.id   AF-A0A5J6HLH2-F1
#
_cell.length_a   1.000
_cell.length_b   1.000
_cell.length_c   1.000
_cell.angle_alpha   90.00
_cell.angle_beta   90.00
_cell.angle_gamma   90.00
#
_symmetry.space_group_name_H-M   'P 1'
#
loop_
_entity.id
_entity.type
_entity.pdbx_description
1 polymer ?
#
loop_
_entity_poly.entity_id
_entity_poly.type
_entity_poly.pdbx_seq_one_letter_code
_entity_poly.pdbx_strand_id
1 'polypeptide(L)'
;MRSWLPGALIINVGPLERTEMNTLVTSAGVTGHRSRAAVLDQADGRPGWAVTLCELLASGQSGDVFSGRAHVAHVERYLSEATTSHTALDALACVAALGGASPETLYALAPLVGAAPAELSGMMEGLAHNGLVESVEDVWRLQPTLCAPLVARWFFTSPVRRPWGTLVDAFPDHALNLVSAVMSAAEVAPSTQARAQAEMWIQSLSAPTSWDVSTFAVVAQYARLDPSAARFAASGALAVLATPREPEELYGMAVDRLSDAATQQLIQSARQFLLPEAIGGLLALAVGDRRRRNSTPDHPLRVLCDLASMIDPDFGTSLEIRTRLLRAVLDWMRHHRASVEQWSVATEALAGIFNFEVSGNWPDPGAPTTVTLAHGVDSADNLSRLLRLWEQVVPLLISDATRGDKVPCPPVALVPLLDMALGWVRLGLGVASRGQTPTAEQIRCGAEGGRSILVSLHPLLQNSPGAVMRAHRELALMQGRAQTAGQKLPTFDVDPDLQSFCEWGSVDFTRDYEAATEQVLTQAKTLAKKLIALGPRAGVARFSELAEQAQVLGEYTGYLTAIRMGELMTDPAAWYQAAAESGETLLLGTALTQWLTTTPDAVPPPMLCAALDDAASRPTVISAVLARGVVDQTGELVIDSMRTEDAALLETLIRHEPDDVMHRLLIHTVPAIAASAAINFSVGAPHGPVLPAEWQTSWRRAMQNLRIDHLPPHSQWRAGKVLAYLAEHDADTFESWFHERLQDMTAKGWYASPLPHDGDHILAHLPRPHRLRLAVQCIRLPRVGHSALIHLVGSDSELAQQLLDDHAVSPDKLVDALFGQRNMAVEQIGPLLLERGASADRVAAAVAWYDSWSGDRSRMHSQLLDYFTALADRVPALRAVAAAGRSQQKALLHQAEERERAARVRGQ
;
A
#
# COMPACT_ATOMS: atom_id res chain seq x y z
N MET A 1 -35.73 21.65 36.29
CA MET A 1 -35.48 23.06 35.89
C MET A 1 -36.59 23.69 35.04
N ARG A 2 -37.18 23.01 34.03
CA ARG A 2 -38.30 23.57 33.22
C ARG A 2 -39.57 23.94 34.02
N SER A 3 -39.80 23.34 35.18
CA SER A 3 -40.95 23.66 36.03
C SER A 3 -40.78 24.95 36.87
N TRP A 4 -39.58 25.53 36.92
CA TRP A 4 -39.26 26.64 37.84
C TRP A 4 -39.12 28.00 37.13
N LEU A 5 -38.94 28.04 35.80
CA LEU A 5 -38.80 29.27 35.02
C LEU A 5 -39.52 29.15 33.65
N PRO A 6 -40.82 29.45 33.58
CA PRO A 6 -41.56 29.48 32.33
C PRO A 6 -41.04 30.62 31.44
N GLY A 7 -40.50 30.30 30.26
CA GLY A 7 -39.97 31.28 29.29
C GLY A 7 -38.44 31.39 29.24
N ALA A 8 -37.70 30.64 30.05
CA ALA A 8 -36.24 30.62 29.97
C ALA A 8 -35.75 29.94 28.68
N LEU A 9 -34.88 30.64 27.93
CA LEU A 9 -34.16 30.08 26.79
C LEU A 9 -33.04 29.16 27.31
N ILE A 10 -33.12 27.86 27.03
CA ILE A 10 -32.06 26.92 27.37
C ILE A 10 -30.98 27.02 26.28
N ILE A 11 -29.82 27.55 26.64
CA ILE A 11 -28.64 27.55 25.77
C ILE A 11 -27.76 26.36 26.21
N ASN A 12 -27.78 25.29 25.44
CA ASN A 12 -26.88 24.15 25.66
C ASN A 12 -25.51 24.48 25.08
N VAL A 13 -24.52 24.72 25.95
CA VAL A 13 -23.12 24.88 25.55
C VAL A 13 -22.47 23.52 25.61
N GLY A 14 -22.24 22.90 24.44
CA GLY A 14 -21.51 21.64 24.30
C GLY A 14 -19.99 21.85 24.19
N PRO A 15 -19.22 20.76 24.03
CA PRO A 15 -17.80 20.84 23.68
C PRO A 15 -17.58 21.69 22.42
N LEU A 16 -16.46 22.41 22.39
CA LEU A 16 -16.00 23.16 21.23
C LEU A 16 -15.36 22.22 20.21
N GLU A 17 -15.50 22.54 18.93
CA GLU A 17 -14.78 21.82 17.88
C GLU A 17 -13.27 22.05 18.00
N ARG A 18 -12.47 21.09 17.53
CA ARG A 18 -11.02 21.11 17.72
C ARG A 18 -10.34 22.33 17.07
N THR A 19 -10.90 22.85 15.98
CA THR A 19 -10.44 24.06 15.28
C THR A 19 -10.64 25.32 16.13
N GLU A 20 -11.82 25.47 16.72
CA GLU A 20 -12.15 26.57 17.64
C GLU A 20 -11.31 26.48 18.92
N MET A 21 -11.16 25.27 19.46
CA MET A 21 -10.31 25.01 20.61
C MET A 21 -8.85 25.36 20.32
N ASN A 22 -8.35 25.03 19.14
CA ASN A 22 -6.99 25.38 18.75
C ASN A 22 -6.79 26.90 18.63
N THR A 23 -7.83 27.63 18.23
CA THR A 23 -7.81 29.11 18.24
C THR A 23 -7.69 29.65 19.67
N LEU A 24 -8.41 29.05 20.62
CA LEU A 24 -8.27 29.37 22.04
C LEU A 24 -6.85 29.09 22.55
N VAL A 25 -6.32 27.89 22.32
CA VAL A 25 -4.98 27.47 22.76
C VAL A 25 -3.87 28.36 22.20
N THR A 26 -3.94 28.70 20.91
CA THR A 26 -2.98 29.59 20.27
C THR A 26 -3.08 31.02 20.79
N SER A 27 -4.30 31.52 21.04
CA SER A 27 -4.52 32.85 21.65
C SER A 27 -3.96 32.95 23.08
N ALA A 28 -3.89 31.83 23.81
CA ALA A 28 -3.26 31.73 25.13
C ALA A 28 -1.72 31.67 25.07
N GLY A 29 -1.12 31.75 23.87
CA GLY A 29 0.34 31.80 23.68
C GLY A 29 1.01 30.45 23.45
N VAL A 30 0.26 29.35 23.35
CA VAL A 30 0.82 28.01 23.08
C VAL A 30 0.85 27.76 21.58
N THR A 31 2.04 27.87 20.97
CA THR A 31 2.22 27.77 19.51
C THR A 31 2.89 26.49 19.03
N GLY A 32 3.67 25.81 19.88
CA GLY A 32 4.35 24.55 19.53
C GLY A 32 3.37 23.42 19.22
N HIS A 33 3.68 22.61 18.21
CA HIS A 33 2.89 21.49 17.71
C HIS A 33 2.58 20.48 18.80
N ARG A 34 3.59 19.95 19.50
CA ARG A 34 3.41 18.91 20.53
C ARG A 34 2.63 19.43 21.74
N SER A 35 2.89 20.68 22.14
CA SER A 35 2.15 21.34 23.22
C SER A 35 0.69 21.55 22.84
N ARG A 36 0.41 22.03 21.63
CA ARG A 36 -0.97 22.18 21.11
C ARG A 36 -1.67 20.82 21.06
N ALA A 37 -1.04 19.80 20.51
CA ALA A 37 -1.60 18.46 20.43
C ALA A 37 -1.96 17.91 21.82
N ALA A 38 -1.01 17.98 22.77
CA ALA A 38 -1.25 17.53 24.15
C ALA A 38 -2.41 18.26 24.83
N VAL A 39 -2.51 19.58 24.67
CA VAL A 39 -3.63 20.36 25.25
C VAL A 39 -4.95 19.98 24.60
N LEU A 40 -5.01 19.88 23.27
CA LEU A 40 -6.23 19.55 22.54
C LEU A 40 -6.74 18.14 22.87
N ASP A 41 -5.83 17.17 22.98
CA ASP A 41 -6.16 15.77 23.30
C ASP A 41 -6.64 15.61 24.75
N GLN A 42 -6.02 16.32 25.70
CA GLN A 42 -6.42 16.27 27.12
C GLN A 42 -7.66 17.11 27.42
N ALA A 43 -7.87 18.23 26.72
CA ALA A 43 -9.02 19.09 26.94
C ALA A 43 -10.31 18.54 26.32
N ASP A 44 -10.23 17.76 25.25
CA ASP A 44 -11.35 17.07 24.59
C ASP A 44 -12.57 17.98 24.36
N GLY A 45 -12.32 19.15 23.77
CA GLY A 45 -13.36 20.16 23.50
C GLY A 45 -13.83 20.98 24.70
N ARG A 46 -13.25 20.82 25.90
CA ARG A 46 -13.59 21.61 27.11
C ARG A 46 -12.70 22.85 27.26
N PRO A 47 -13.19 24.09 27.00
CA PRO A 47 -12.34 25.28 26.96
C PRO A 47 -11.69 25.63 28.30
N GLY A 48 -12.40 25.43 29.41
CA GLY A 48 -11.85 25.68 30.75
C GLY A 48 -10.62 24.81 31.06
N TRP A 49 -10.61 23.55 30.60
CA TRP A 49 -9.46 22.66 30.78
C TRP A 49 -8.30 23.09 29.89
N ALA A 50 -8.59 23.44 28.64
CA ALA A 50 -7.57 23.92 27.71
C ALA A 50 -6.83 25.14 28.26
N VAL A 51 -7.54 26.13 28.81
CA VAL A 51 -6.93 27.33 29.42
C VAL A 51 -6.05 26.97 30.61
N THR A 52 -6.51 26.11 31.53
CA THR A 52 -5.68 25.69 32.67
C THR A 52 -4.43 24.93 32.24
N LEU A 53 -4.54 24.04 31.24
CA LEU A 53 -3.37 23.33 30.69
C LEU A 53 -2.39 24.32 30.02
N CYS A 54 -2.88 25.35 29.33
CA CYS A 54 -2.05 26.43 28.79
C CYS A 54 -1.33 27.21 29.91
N GLU A 55 -2.00 27.51 31.04
CA GLU A 55 -1.39 28.19 32.19
C GLU A 55 -0.28 27.34 32.84
N LEU A 56 -0.47 26.02 32.94
CA LEU A 56 0.56 25.10 33.43
C LEU A 56 1.79 25.06 32.51
N LEU A 57 1.58 25.10 31.18
CA LEU A 57 2.67 25.21 30.22
C LEU A 57 3.40 26.56 30.37
N ALA A 58 2.68 27.66 30.49
CA ALA A 58 3.25 29.01 30.61
C ALA A 58 4.00 29.23 31.94
N SER A 59 3.58 28.57 33.02
CA SER A 59 4.20 28.65 34.35
C SER A 59 5.40 27.71 34.55
N GLY A 60 5.84 27.02 33.49
CA GLY A 60 6.99 26.11 33.54
C GLY A 60 6.70 24.74 34.16
N GLN A 61 5.42 24.39 34.36
CA GLN A 61 4.96 23.09 34.85
C GLN A 61 4.63 22.13 33.69
N SER A 62 5.34 22.25 32.57
CA SER A 62 5.10 21.44 31.37
C SER A 62 5.21 19.94 31.62
N GLY A 63 6.08 19.53 32.57
CA GLY A 63 6.19 18.15 33.01
C GLY A 63 4.86 17.57 33.53
N ASP A 64 4.01 18.34 34.20
CA ASP A 64 2.73 17.85 34.73
C ASP A 64 1.66 17.72 33.64
N VAL A 65 1.77 18.47 32.55
CA VAL A 65 0.91 18.35 31.35
C VAL A 65 1.32 17.13 30.54
N PHE A 66 2.61 16.98 30.21
CA PHE A 66 3.10 15.86 29.39
C PHE A 66 3.10 14.52 30.14
N SER A 67 3.23 14.53 31.48
CA SER A 67 3.05 13.31 32.30
C SER A 67 1.58 12.98 32.60
N GLY A 68 0.64 13.81 32.14
CA GLY A 68 -0.80 13.64 32.35
C GLY A 68 -1.28 13.83 33.80
N ARG A 69 -0.41 14.19 34.75
CA ARG A 69 -0.80 14.49 36.15
C ARG A 69 -1.86 15.59 36.24
N ALA A 70 -1.74 16.64 35.43
CA ALA A 70 -2.73 17.70 35.34
C ALA A 70 -4.09 17.15 34.86
N HIS A 71 -4.07 16.27 33.87
CA HIS A 71 -5.27 15.62 33.34
C HIS A 71 -5.98 14.78 34.41
N VAL A 72 -5.23 13.95 35.15
CA VAL A 72 -5.79 13.16 36.27
C VAL A 72 -6.48 14.02 37.32
N ALA A 73 -5.85 15.12 37.74
CA ALA A 73 -6.42 16.03 38.74
C ALA A 73 -7.71 16.71 38.23
N HIS A 74 -7.76 17.07 36.95
CA HIS A 74 -8.94 17.68 36.35
C HIS A 74 -10.11 16.72 36.18
N VAL A 75 -9.84 15.47 35.77
CA VAL A 75 -10.87 14.44 35.59
C VAL A 75 -11.55 14.11 36.93
N GLU A 76 -10.79 13.97 38.01
CA GLU A 76 -11.38 13.74 39.35
C GLU A 76 -12.30 14.88 39.77
N ARG A 77 -11.83 16.12 39.65
CA ARG A 77 -12.62 17.30 40.01
C ARG A 77 -13.89 17.39 39.18
N TYR A 78 -13.78 17.22 37.86
CA TYR A 78 -14.92 17.30 36.97
C TYR A 78 -15.96 16.21 37.22
N LEU A 79 -15.53 14.96 37.36
CA LEU A 79 -16.46 13.86 37.58
C LEU A 79 -17.12 13.95 38.97
N SER A 80 -16.42 14.46 39.98
CA SER A 80 -17.02 14.72 41.30
C SER A 80 -18.01 15.89 41.30
N GLU A 81 -17.81 16.91 40.47
CA GLU A 81 -18.77 18.00 40.25
C GLU A 81 -20.00 17.52 39.46
N ALA A 82 -19.80 16.67 38.45
CA ALA A 82 -20.85 16.15 37.60
C ALA A 82 -21.66 15.02 38.25
N THR A 83 -21.03 14.27 39.15
CA THR A 83 -21.65 13.15 39.88
C THR A 83 -21.32 13.31 41.38
N THR A 84 -22.29 13.78 42.16
CA THR A 84 -22.12 13.91 43.61
C THR A 84 -22.14 12.56 44.34
N SER A 85 -22.40 11.46 43.61
CA SER A 85 -22.44 10.10 44.11
C SER A 85 -21.09 9.41 43.96
N HIS A 86 -20.45 9.06 45.09
CA HIS A 86 -19.23 8.26 45.10
C HIS A 86 -19.44 6.87 44.47
N THR A 87 -20.65 6.31 44.59
CA THR A 87 -21.02 5.03 43.95
C THR A 87 -21.05 5.14 42.43
N ALA A 88 -21.51 6.28 41.89
CA ALA A 88 -21.51 6.52 40.46
C ALA A 88 -20.07 6.64 39.90
N LEU A 89 -19.17 7.32 40.62
CA LEU A 89 -17.75 7.40 40.27
C LEU A 89 -17.06 6.04 40.30
N ASP A 90 -17.36 5.24 41.32
CA ASP A 90 -16.81 3.89 41.46
C ASP A 90 -17.29 2.96 40.34
N ALA A 91 -18.56 3.07 39.95
CA ALA A 91 -19.10 2.38 38.79
C ALA A 91 -18.42 2.83 37.49
N LEU A 92 -18.28 4.14 37.26
CA LEU A 92 -17.61 4.69 36.08
C LEU A 92 -16.16 4.23 35.98
N ALA A 93 -15.42 4.19 37.10
CA ALA A 93 -14.04 3.73 37.13
C ALA A 93 -13.94 2.24 36.76
N CYS A 94 -14.86 1.40 37.26
CA CYS A 94 -14.93 -0.01 36.88
C CYS A 94 -15.32 -0.20 35.41
N VAL A 95 -16.32 0.52 34.91
CA VAL A 95 -16.74 0.48 33.50
C VAL A 95 -15.59 0.91 32.57
N ALA A 96 -14.86 1.96 32.93
CA ALA A 96 -13.68 2.42 32.20
C ALA A 96 -12.57 1.36 32.15
N ALA A 97 -12.31 0.68 33.27
CA ALA A 97 -11.32 -0.38 33.36
C ALA A 97 -11.70 -1.64 32.53
N LEU A 98 -12.99 -1.95 32.40
CA LEU A 98 -13.48 -3.08 31.62
C LEU A 98 -13.56 -2.79 30.11
N GLY A 99 -13.43 -1.52 29.70
CA GLY A 99 -13.59 -1.07 28.31
C GLY A 99 -15.06 -0.85 27.90
N GLY A 100 -15.98 -0.95 28.85
CA GLY A 100 -17.42 -0.83 28.67
C GLY A 100 -18.19 -1.82 29.54
N ALA A 101 -19.51 -1.64 29.63
CA ALA A 101 -20.39 -2.57 30.34
C ALA A 101 -21.66 -2.82 29.52
N SER A 102 -21.98 -4.10 29.31
CA SER A 102 -23.32 -4.51 28.88
C SER A 102 -24.27 -4.58 30.08
N PRO A 103 -25.58 -4.81 29.89
CA PRO A 103 -26.50 -5.08 30.99
C PRO A 103 -25.98 -6.20 31.90
N GLU A 104 -25.52 -7.31 31.33
CA GLU A 104 -24.96 -8.44 32.06
C GLU A 104 -23.72 -8.03 32.87
N THR A 105 -22.82 -7.24 32.30
CA THR A 105 -21.66 -6.69 33.01
C THR A 105 -22.09 -5.81 34.19
N LEU A 106 -23.11 -4.96 34.03
CA LEU A 106 -23.63 -4.14 35.13
C LEU A 106 -24.26 -4.98 36.23
N TYR A 107 -24.98 -6.04 35.89
CA TYR A 107 -25.51 -7.00 36.88
C TYR A 107 -24.40 -7.64 37.70
N ALA A 108 -23.29 -8.02 37.05
CA ALA A 108 -22.11 -8.57 37.73
C ALA A 108 -21.33 -7.51 38.54
N LEU A 109 -21.36 -6.24 38.11
CA LEU A 109 -20.67 -5.14 38.77
C LEU A 109 -21.40 -4.60 40.01
N ALA A 110 -22.73 -4.67 40.02
CA ALA A 110 -23.60 -4.17 41.09
C ALA A 110 -23.16 -4.55 42.52
N PRO A 111 -22.84 -5.83 42.82
CA PRO A 111 -22.34 -6.24 44.13
C PRO A 111 -21.00 -5.58 44.53
N LEU A 112 -20.11 -5.32 43.56
CA LEU A 112 -18.81 -4.73 43.83
C LEU A 112 -18.93 -3.26 44.21
N VAL A 113 -19.78 -2.50 43.51
CA VAL A 113 -20.01 -1.06 43.76
C VAL A 113 -21.01 -0.80 44.88
N GLY A 114 -21.71 -1.84 45.36
CA GLY A 114 -22.67 -1.76 46.45
C GLY A 114 -24.02 -1.12 46.05
N ALA A 115 -24.47 -1.35 44.82
CA ALA A 115 -25.76 -0.83 44.30
C ALA A 115 -26.63 -1.96 43.75
N ALA A 116 -27.95 -1.79 43.70
CA ALA A 116 -28.82 -2.75 43.01
C ALA A 116 -28.63 -2.65 41.49
N PRO A 117 -28.73 -3.75 40.71
CA PRO A 117 -28.53 -3.71 39.25
C PRO A 117 -29.44 -2.71 38.51
N ALA A 118 -30.69 -2.58 38.94
CA ALA A 118 -31.64 -1.61 38.38
C ALA A 118 -31.23 -0.17 38.69
N GLU A 119 -30.71 0.09 39.89
CA GLU A 119 -30.19 1.42 40.27
C GLU A 119 -28.94 1.75 39.48
N LEU A 120 -28.04 0.78 39.27
CA LEU A 120 -26.83 0.96 38.50
C LEU A 120 -27.12 1.23 37.01
N SER A 121 -28.09 0.51 36.44
CA SER A 121 -28.54 0.74 35.05
C SER A 121 -29.17 2.12 34.91
N GLY A 122 -30.07 2.50 35.83
CA GLY A 122 -30.65 3.85 35.86
C GLY A 122 -29.62 4.96 36.07
N MET A 123 -28.56 4.69 36.85
CA MET A 123 -27.41 5.60 36.96
C MET A 123 -26.66 5.73 35.63
N MET A 124 -26.35 4.64 34.94
CA MET A 124 -25.67 4.69 33.64
C MET A 124 -26.51 5.41 32.58
N GLU A 125 -27.82 5.17 32.54
CA GLU A 125 -28.75 5.91 31.67
C GLU A 125 -28.74 7.40 32.02
N GLY A 126 -28.81 7.78 33.30
CA GLY A 126 -28.74 9.18 33.72
C GLY A 126 -27.42 9.86 33.33
N LEU A 127 -26.30 9.14 33.43
CA LEU A 127 -24.99 9.63 33.01
C LEU A 127 -24.87 9.73 31.49
N ALA A 128 -25.55 8.86 30.75
CA ALA A 128 -25.64 8.95 29.30
C ALA A 128 -26.46 10.17 28.86
N HIS A 129 -27.55 10.50 29.55
CA HIS A 129 -28.31 11.73 29.30
C HIS A 129 -27.48 13.00 29.56
N ASN A 130 -26.49 12.93 30.46
CA ASN A 130 -25.57 14.02 30.75
C ASN A 130 -24.32 14.01 29.84
N GLY A 131 -24.24 13.07 28.89
CA GLY A 131 -23.16 12.98 27.91
C GLY A 131 -21.81 12.47 28.44
N LEU A 132 -21.75 11.97 29.68
CA LEU A 132 -20.53 11.38 30.25
C LEU A 132 -20.30 9.95 29.76
N VAL A 133 -21.37 9.24 29.49
CA VAL A 133 -21.37 7.86 29.01
C VAL A 133 -22.04 7.80 27.65
N GLU A 134 -21.43 7.12 26.70
CA GLU A 134 -22.07 6.80 25.42
C GLU A 134 -22.66 5.40 25.50
N SER A 135 -23.89 5.21 25.01
CA SER A 135 -24.48 3.88 24.82
C SER A 135 -24.40 3.55 23.34
N VAL A 136 -23.57 2.56 23.00
CA VAL A 136 -23.38 2.08 21.62
C VAL A 136 -23.64 0.58 21.62
N GLU A 137 -24.60 0.13 20.81
CA GLU A 137 -24.97 -1.30 20.71
C GLU A 137 -25.28 -1.92 22.09
N ASP A 138 -26.04 -1.21 22.92
CA ASP A 138 -26.38 -1.59 24.31
C ASP A 138 -25.19 -1.76 25.27
N VAL A 139 -24.01 -1.23 24.90
CA VAL A 139 -22.84 -1.16 25.78
C VAL A 139 -22.60 0.28 26.23
N TRP A 140 -22.58 0.49 27.54
CA TRP A 140 -22.20 1.77 28.14
C TRP A 140 -20.70 1.92 28.19
N ARG A 141 -20.18 3.02 27.63
CA ARG A 141 -18.75 3.36 27.63
C ARG A 141 -18.53 4.78 28.12
N LEU A 142 -17.57 4.94 29.03
CA LEU A 142 -17.08 6.28 29.39
C LEU A 142 -16.36 6.90 28.19
N GLN A 143 -16.41 8.23 28.07
CA GLN A 143 -15.61 8.95 27.08
C GLN A 143 -14.12 8.53 27.15
N PRO A 144 -13.49 8.14 26.02
CA PRO A 144 -12.15 7.54 26.01
C PRO A 144 -11.06 8.38 26.71
N THR A 145 -11.14 9.72 26.58
CA THR A 145 -10.20 10.68 27.19
C THR A 145 -10.22 10.64 28.71
N LEU A 146 -11.35 10.24 29.32
CA LEU A 146 -11.52 10.17 30.77
C LEU A 146 -11.12 8.81 31.35
N CYS A 147 -11.08 7.75 30.54
CA CYS A 147 -10.88 6.38 31.00
C CYS A 147 -9.55 6.19 31.74
N ALA A 148 -8.42 6.42 31.06
CA ALA A 148 -7.11 6.19 31.66
C ALA A 148 -6.82 7.10 32.87
N PRO A 149 -7.13 8.41 32.85
CA PRO A 149 -7.00 9.26 34.03
C PRO A 149 -7.84 8.79 35.23
N LEU A 150 -9.10 8.39 34.99
CA LEU A 150 -9.98 7.91 36.05
C LEU A 150 -9.47 6.61 36.65
N VAL A 151 -9.07 5.64 35.81
CA VAL A 151 -8.51 4.37 36.26
C VAL A 151 -7.22 4.61 37.07
N ALA A 152 -6.31 5.45 36.57
CA ALA A 152 -5.10 5.83 37.27
C ALA A 152 -5.41 6.44 38.65
N ARG A 153 -6.38 7.36 38.72
CA ARG A 153 -6.76 8.03 39.97
C ARG A 153 -7.38 7.08 40.99
N TRP A 154 -8.29 6.21 40.53
CA TRP A 154 -9.17 5.44 41.40
C TRP A 154 -8.49 4.22 41.99
N PHE A 155 -7.71 3.52 41.16
CA PHE A 155 -7.09 2.24 41.52
C PHE A 155 -5.60 2.36 41.88
N PHE A 156 -4.90 3.37 41.39
CA PHE A 156 -3.43 3.40 41.43
C PHE A 156 -2.82 4.70 42.00
N THR A 157 -3.64 5.64 42.46
CA THR A 157 -3.16 6.89 43.08
C THR A 157 -3.54 6.92 44.55
N SER A 158 -2.60 7.36 45.41
CA SER A 158 -2.84 7.42 46.85
C SER A 158 -3.73 8.60 47.25
N PRO A 159 -4.76 8.41 48.11
CA PRO A 159 -5.21 7.12 48.64
C PRO A 159 -5.98 6.31 47.58
N VAL A 160 -5.67 5.01 47.51
CA VAL A 160 -6.35 4.05 46.62
C VAL A 160 -7.81 3.94 47.05
N ARG A 161 -8.74 4.23 46.14
CA ARG A 161 -10.19 4.22 46.42
C ARG A 161 -10.78 2.81 46.37
N ARG A 162 -10.27 1.99 45.45
CA ARG A 162 -10.64 0.58 45.27
C ARG A 162 -9.41 -0.26 44.95
N PRO A 163 -9.18 -1.40 45.62
CA PRO A 163 -8.08 -2.30 45.26
C PRO A 163 -8.32 -2.92 43.88
N TRP A 164 -7.33 -2.84 43.00
CA TRP A 164 -7.40 -3.36 41.63
C TRP A 164 -7.79 -4.86 41.56
N GLY A 165 -7.26 -5.67 42.48
CA GLY A 165 -7.55 -7.11 42.55
C GLY A 165 -9.05 -7.44 42.65
N THR A 166 -9.86 -6.58 43.28
CA THR A 166 -11.32 -6.81 43.39
C THR A 166 -12.03 -6.85 42.04
N LEU A 167 -11.51 -6.13 41.04
CA LEU A 167 -12.06 -6.11 39.69
C LEU A 167 -11.53 -7.29 38.85
N VAL A 168 -10.23 -7.62 39.01
CA VAL A 168 -9.60 -8.76 38.34
C VAL A 168 -10.26 -10.07 38.74
N ASP A 169 -10.53 -10.26 40.05
CA ASP A 169 -11.14 -11.48 40.57
C ASP A 169 -12.60 -11.64 40.11
N ALA A 170 -13.32 -10.53 39.92
CA ALA A 170 -14.73 -10.54 39.51
C ALA A 170 -14.93 -10.70 38.01
N PHE A 171 -13.95 -10.31 37.18
CA PHE A 171 -14.04 -10.34 35.72
C PHE A 171 -12.83 -11.03 35.06
N PRO A 172 -12.59 -12.33 35.34
CA PRO A 172 -11.46 -13.06 34.77
C PRO A 172 -11.53 -13.12 33.23
N ASP A 173 -12.73 -13.18 32.66
CA ASP A 173 -12.94 -13.22 31.20
C ASP A 173 -12.57 -11.90 30.50
N HIS A 174 -12.36 -10.81 31.26
CA HIS A 174 -11.96 -9.50 30.75
C HIS A 174 -10.48 -9.19 31.00
N ALA A 175 -9.65 -10.21 31.30
CA ALA A 175 -8.26 -10.03 31.71
C ALA A 175 -7.44 -9.11 30.78
N LEU A 176 -7.53 -9.27 29.46
CA LEU A 176 -6.77 -8.42 28.51
C LEU A 176 -7.24 -6.96 28.51
N ASN A 177 -8.55 -6.69 28.64
CA ASN A 177 -9.07 -5.32 28.74
C ASN A 177 -8.57 -4.65 30.02
N LEU A 178 -8.61 -5.37 31.14
CA LEU A 178 -8.11 -4.91 32.43
C LEU A 178 -6.61 -4.59 32.36
N VAL A 179 -5.82 -5.44 31.74
CA VAL A 179 -4.39 -5.19 31.56
C VAL A 179 -4.16 -3.98 30.63
N SER A 180 -4.91 -3.86 29.54
CA SER A 180 -4.84 -2.68 28.66
C SER A 180 -5.17 -1.38 29.39
N ALA A 181 -6.14 -1.41 30.32
CA ALA A 181 -6.47 -0.28 31.18
C ALA A 181 -5.32 0.07 32.15
N VAL A 182 -4.61 -0.94 32.68
CA VAL A 182 -3.40 -0.73 33.49
C VAL A 182 -2.29 -0.08 32.67
N MET A 183 -2.05 -0.55 31.44
CA MET A 183 -1.04 0.03 30.54
C MET A 183 -1.36 1.49 30.24
N SER A 184 -2.61 1.79 29.91
CA SER A 184 -3.07 3.15 29.62
C SER A 184 -2.99 4.05 30.85
N ALA A 185 -3.33 3.53 32.05
CA ALA A 185 -3.20 4.27 33.31
C ALA A 185 -1.74 4.56 33.66
N ALA A 186 -0.81 3.63 33.39
CA ALA A 186 0.62 3.82 33.60
C ALA A 186 1.24 4.80 32.57
N GLU A 187 0.66 4.93 31.38
CA GLU A 187 1.08 5.89 30.34
C GLU A 187 0.63 7.32 30.68
N VAL A 188 -0.61 7.48 31.17
CA VAL A 188 -1.22 8.80 31.42
C VAL A 188 -0.89 9.38 32.79
N ALA A 189 -0.35 8.58 33.71
CA ALA A 189 0.11 9.07 35.01
C ALA A 189 1.38 8.34 35.43
N PRO A 190 2.37 9.02 36.02
CA PRO A 190 3.56 8.38 36.60
C PRO A 190 3.21 7.70 37.94
N SER A 191 2.16 6.87 37.96
CA SER A 191 1.82 6.04 39.10
C SER A 191 2.76 4.83 39.15
N THR A 192 3.58 4.79 40.20
CA THR A 192 4.43 3.64 40.50
C THR A 192 3.62 2.37 40.75
N GLN A 193 2.37 2.49 41.24
CA GLN A 193 1.48 1.34 41.45
C GLN A 193 0.94 0.77 40.14
N ALA A 194 0.51 1.61 39.21
CA ALA A 194 0.09 1.16 37.88
C ALA A 194 1.27 0.51 37.13
N ARG A 195 2.47 1.12 37.22
CA ARG A 195 3.70 0.56 36.65
C ARG A 195 4.04 -0.81 37.23
N ALA A 196 3.96 -0.97 38.56
CA ALA A 196 4.21 -2.25 39.22
C ALA A 196 3.19 -3.31 38.79
N GLN A 197 1.92 -2.96 38.65
CA GLN A 197 0.88 -3.88 38.17
C GLN A 197 1.12 -4.31 36.72
N ALA A 198 1.57 -3.39 35.85
CA ALA A 198 1.98 -3.71 34.49
C ALA A 198 3.17 -4.68 34.47
N GLU A 199 4.18 -4.45 35.31
CA GLU A 199 5.35 -5.34 35.42
C GLU A 199 4.97 -6.73 35.91
N MET A 200 4.08 -6.85 36.90
CA MET A 200 3.61 -8.15 37.37
C MET A 200 2.93 -8.96 36.26
N TRP A 201 2.11 -8.32 35.42
CA TRP A 201 1.52 -9.01 34.28
C TRP A 201 2.58 -9.45 33.26
N ILE A 202 3.52 -8.58 32.92
CA ILE A 202 4.62 -8.90 32.00
C ILE A 202 5.46 -10.08 32.52
N GLN A 203 5.74 -10.14 33.83
CA GLN A 203 6.47 -11.25 34.46
C GLN A 203 5.66 -12.55 34.49
N SER A 204 4.33 -12.47 34.42
CA SER A 204 3.46 -13.65 34.37
C SER A 204 3.28 -14.25 32.97
N LEU A 205 3.69 -13.52 31.92
CA LEU A 205 3.58 -13.99 30.55
C LEU A 205 4.43 -15.23 30.29
N SER A 206 3.88 -16.16 29.52
CA SER A 206 4.60 -17.28 28.95
C SER A 206 5.62 -16.80 27.90
N ALA A 207 6.44 -17.73 27.37
CA ALA A 207 7.46 -17.41 26.38
C ALA A 207 6.87 -16.68 25.15
N PRO A 208 7.59 -15.71 24.54
CA PRO A 208 7.06 -14.92 23.42
C PRO A 208 6.50 -15.72 22.24
N THR A 209 7.03 -16.92 22.01
CA THR A 209 6.58 -17.82 20.95
C THR A 209 5.14 -18.32 21.12
N SER A 210 4.58 -18.22 22.33
CA SER A 210 3.21 -18.61 22.68
C SER A 210 2.21 -17.45 22.69
N TRP A 211 2.65 -16.22 22.41
CA TRP A 211 1.76 -15.06 22.42
C TRP A 211 0.86 -15.05 21.18
N ASP A 212 -0.41 -14.73 21.40
CA ASP A 212 -1.37 -14.43 20.33
C ASP A 212 -1.36 -12.93 19.97
N VAL A 213 -2.10 -12.56 18.91
CA VAL A 213 -2.19 -11.16 18.44
C VAL A 213 -2.71 -10.23 19.54
N SER A 214 -3.65 -10.70 20.36
CA SER A 214 -4.26 -9.92 21.45
C SER A 214 -3.28 -9.62 22.57
N THR A 215 -2.51 -10.62 23.01
CA THR A 215 -1.41 -10.46 23.98
C THR A 215 -0.36 -9.50 23.44
N PHE A 216 0.00 -9.67 22.16
CA PHE A 216 0.99 -8.83 21.50
C PHE A 216 0.56 -7.36 21.43
N ALA A 217 -0.74 -7.09 21.17
CA ALA A 217 -1.29 -5.75 21.18
C ALA A 217 -1.11 -5.06 22.55
N VAL A 218 -1.28 -5.79 23.66
CA VAL A 218 -1.08 -5.25 25.01
C VAL A 218 0.42 -5.06 25.32
N VAL A 219 1.28 -5.96 24.87
CA VAL A 219 2.76 -5.78 24.96
C VAL A 219 3.21 -4.55 24.18
N ALA A 220 2.56 -4.22 23.05
CA ALA A 220 2.84 -3.01 22.29
C ALA A 220 2.42 -1.73 23.03
N GLN A 221 1.37 -1.79 23.86
CA GLN A 221 1.01 -0.68 24.77
C GLN A 221 2.07 -0.54 25.87
N TYR A 222 2.49 -1.64 26.47
CA TYR A 222 3.55 -1.66 27.47
C TYR A 222 4.85 -1.02 26.95
N ALA A 223 5.20 -1.29 25.70
CA ALA A 223 6.38 -0.74 25.07
C ALA A 223 6.43 0.80 25.04
N ARG A 224 5.28 1.49 25.10
CA ARG A 224 5.25 2.97 25.08
C ARG A 224 5.70 3.61 26.38
N LEU A 225 5.72 2.87 27.48
CA LEU A 225 5.97 3.42 28.82
C LEU A 225 7.39 3.97 28.95
N ASP A 226 8.40 3.20 28.55
CA ASP A 226 9.81 3.58 28.68
C ASP A 226 10.74 2.73 27.79
N PRO A 227 12.02 3.12 27.62
CA PRO A 227 12.97 2.36 26.80
C PRO A 227 13.21 0.91 27.25
N SER A 228 13.04 0.59 28.54
CA SER A 228 13.23 -0.78 29.05
C SER A 228 12.05 -1.67 28.63
N ALA A 229 10.83 -1.15 28.75
CA ALA A 229 9.61 -1.79 28.29
C ALA A 229 9.62 -2.03 26.78
N ALA A 230 10.05 -1.02 26.01
CA ALA A 230 10.22 -1.15 24.57
C ALA A 230 11.26 -2.22 24.20
N ARG A 231 12.36 -2.32 24.94
CA ARG A 231 13.38 -3.36 24.71
C ARG A 231 12.81 -4.76 24.94
N PHE A 232 12.06 -4.96 26.03
CA PHE A 232 11.37 -6.24 26.29
C PHE A 232 10.46 -6.62 25.13
N ALA A 233 9.61 -5.69 24.68
CA ALA A 233 8.68 -5.93 23.58
C ALA A 233 9.41 -6.20 22.24
N ALA A 234 10.49 -5.47 21.94
CA ALA A 234 11.32 -5.71 20.75
C ALA A 234 12.00 -7.08 20.80
N SER A 235 12.53 -7.50 21.95
CA SER A 235 13.08 -8.86 22.12
C SER A 235 12.02 -9.95 21.92
N GLY A 236 10.80 -9.73 22.43
CA GLY A 236 9.65 -10.61 22.19
C GLY A 236 9.29 -10.69 20.70
N ALA A 237 9.23 -9.55 20.01
CA ALA A 237 8.98 -9.47 18.57
C ALA A 237 10.03 -10.26 17.76
N LEU A 238 11.32 -10.11 18.08
CA LEU A 238 12.39 -10.86 17.44
C LEU A 238 12.26 -12.37 17.66
N ALA A 239 11.90 -12.80 18.87
CA ALA A 239 11.68 -14.22 19.17
C ALA A 239 10.48 -14.79 18.41
N VAL A 240 9.41 -14.01 18.26
CA VAL A 240 8.24 -14.36 17.44
C VAL A 240 8.67 -14.52 15.98
N LEU A 241 9.35 -13.54 15.40
CA LEU A 241 9.78 -13.56 13.99
C LEU A 241 10.79 -14.67 13.67
N ALA A 242 11.59 -15.09 14.65
CA ALA A 242 12.53 -16.21 14.48
C ALA A 242 11.84 -17.59 14.47
N THR A 243 10.55 -17.68 14.81
CA THR A 243 9.83 -18.95 14.89
C THR A 243 9.12 -19.23 13.56
N PRO A 244 9.42 -20.35 12.87
CA PRO A 244 8.73 -20.71 11.63
C PRO A 244 7.23 -20.92 11.85
N ARG A 245 6.39 -20.36 10.98
CA ARG A 245 4.94 -20.54 10.99
C ARG A 245 4.39 -20.63 9.56
N GLU A 246 3.34 -21.41 9.39
CA GLU A 246 2.59 -21.44 8.12
C GLU A 246 1.64 -20.23 8.09
N PRO A 247 1.67 -19.40 7.03
CA PRO A 247 0.76 -18.27 6.91
C PRO A 247 -0.69 -18.75 6.67
N GLU A 248 -1.67 -18.00 7.17
CA GLU A 248 -3.08 -18.30 6.97
C GLU A 248 -3.54 -17.79 5.60
N GLU A 249 -4.28 -18.60 4.83
CA GLU A 249 -4.94 -18.09 3.62
C GLU A 249 -6.24 -17.34 3.97
N LEU A 250 -6.26 -16.04 3.71
CA LEU A 250 -7.44 -15.20 3.84
C LEU A 250 -7.74 -14.54 2.48
N TYR A 251 -8.90 -14.85 1.91
CA TYR A 251 -9.31 -14.34 0.59
C TYR A 251 -8.29 -14.60 -0.54
N GLY A 252 -7.59 -15.75 -0.48
CA GLY A 252 -6.55 -16.12 -1.45
C GLY A 252 -5.20 -15.41 -1.24
N MET A 253 -5.02 -14.70 -0.12
CA MET A 253 -3.74 -14.12 0.28
C MET A 253 -3.20 -14.83 1.52
N ALA A 254 -1.92 -15.17 1.50
CA ALA A 254 -1.20 -15.67 2.67
C ALA A 254 -0.94 -14.49 3.63
N VAL A 255 -1.51 -14.54 4.84
CA VAL A 255 -1.40 -13.50 5.87
C VAL A 255 -0.85 -14.11 7.17
N ASP A 256 0.20 -13.51 7.71
CA ASP A 256 0.71 -13.82 9.06
C ASP A 256 0.52 -12.61 9.97
N ARG A 257 -0.65 -12.54 10.60
CA ARG A 257 -1.04 -11.42 11.48
C ARG A 257 -0.10 -11.24 12.67
N LEU A 258 0.53 -12.31 13.14
CA LEU A 258 1.42 -12.25 14.30
C LEU A 258 2.79 -11.71 13.90
N SER A 259 3.32 -12.12 12.75
CA SER A 259 4.55 -11.53 12.18
C SER A 259 4.35 -10.06 11.79
N ASP A 260 3.17 -9.68 11.30
CA ASP A 260 2.81 -8.28 11.05
C ASP A 260 2.83 -7.47 12.35
N ALA A 261 2.18 -7.98 13.41
CA ALA A 261 2.19 -7.34 14.73
C ALA A 261 3.61 -7.19 15.29
N ALA A 262 4.44 -8.22 15.18
CA ALA A 262 5.84 -8.19 15.60
C ALA A 262 6.66 -7.16 14.82
N THR A 263 6.47 -7.08 13.51
CA THR A 263 7.12 -6.07 12.66
C THR A 263 6.70 -4.66 13.05
N GLN A 264 5.40 -4.42 13.28
CA GLN A 264 4.90 -3.11 13.74
C GLN A 264 5.49 -2.72 15.10
N GLN A 265 5.71 -3.68 16.00
CA GLN A 265 6.35 -3.41 17.29
C GLN A 265 7.82 -3.02 17.15
N LEU A 266 8.58 -3.62 16.22
CA LEU A 266 9.93 -3.17 15.91
C LEU A 266 9.93 -1.75 15.34
N ILE A 267 9.00 -1.44 14.42
CA ILE A 267 8.83 -0.10 13.85
C ILE A 267 8.52 0.92 14.96
N GLN A 268 7.57 0.64 15.85
CA GLN A 268 7.21 1.51 16.97
C GLN A 268 8.42 1.76 17.88
N SER A 269 9.13 0.70 18.26
CA SER A 269 10.30 0.78 19.15
C SER A 269 11.45 1.57 18.53
N ALA A 270 11.68 1.40 17.22
CA ALA A 270 12.67 2.17 16.48
C ALA A 270 12.29 3.65 16.39
N ARG A 271 11.02 3.97 16.07
CA ARG A 271 10.53 5.35 15.95
C ARG A 271 10.55 6.10 17.29
N GLN A 272 10.14 5.45 18.37
CA GLN A 272 9.96 6.10 19.66
C GLN A 272 11.28 6.24 20.44
N PHE A 273 12.14 5.23 20.41
CA PHE A 273 13.31 5.15 21.29
C PHE A 273 14.64 4.92 20.56
N LEU A 274 14.63 4.66 19.24
CA LEU A 274 15.82 4.33 18.44
C LEU A 274 16.60 3.14 19.03
N LEU A 275 15.88 2.10 19.46
CA LEU A 275 16.48 0.92 20.07
C LEU A 275 17.36 0.14 19.06
N PRO A 276 18.63 -0.17 19.39
CA PRO A 276 19.51 -0.94 18.51
C PRO A 276 18.96 -2.30 18.12
N GLU A 277 18.27 -2.99 19.03
CA GLU A 277 17.67 -4.30 18.80
C GLU A 277 16.54 -4.21 17.77
N ALA A 278 15.73 -3.14 17.84
CA ALA A 278 14.66 -2.90 16.89
C ALA A 278 15.21 -2.52 15.50
N ILE A 279 16.22 -1.65 15.45
CA ILE A 279 16.90 -1.27 14.20
C ILE A 279 17.57 -2.50 13.56
N GLY A 280 18.29 -3.32 14.34
CA GLY A 280 18.91 -4.55 13.88
C GLY A 280 17.89 -5.57 13.38
N GLY A 281 16.74 -5.69 14.04
CA GLY A 281 15.61 -6.50 13.58
C GLY A 281 15.04 -6.04 12.25
N LEU A 282 14.83 -4.72 12.09
CA LEU A 282 14.37 -4.14 10.83
C LEU A 282 15.38 -4.35 9.69
N LEU A 283 16.68 -4.23 9.96
CA LEU A 283 17.73 -4.57 8.98
C LEU A 283 17.67 -6.06 8.60
N ALA A 284 17.49 -6.96 9.57
CA ALA A 284 17.35 -8.39 9.28
C ALA A 284 16.10 -8.69 8.44
N LEU A 285 14.96 -8.06 8.74
CA LEU A 285 13.72 -8.21 7.97
C LEU A 285 13.84 -7.66 6.54
N ALA A 286 14.68 -6.65 6.32
CA ALA A 286 14.93 -6.13 4.98
C ALA A 286 15.72 -7.09 4.10
N VAL A 287 16.47 -8.04 4.68
CA VAL A 287 17.23 -9.03 3.92
C VAL A 287 16.25 -9.96 3.21
N GLY A 288 16.16 -9.84 1.88
CA GLY A 288 15.25 -10.63 1.06
C GLY A 288 13.84 -10.04 0.93
N ASP A 289 13.54 -8.89 1.55
CA ASP A 289 12.29 -8.17 1.29
C ASP A 289 12.33 -7.53 -0.11
N ARG A 290 11.54 -8.09 -1.03
CA ARG A 290 11.47 -7.64 -2.44
C ARG A 290 10.31 -6.66 -2.69
N ARG A 291 9.54 -6.29 -1.66
CA ARG A 291 8.40 -5.38 -1.82
C ARG A 291 8.86 -3.99 -2.27
N ARG A 292 8.06 -3.32 -3.11
CA ARG A 292 8.37 -1.97 -3.58
C ARG A 292 8.26 -0.96 -2.42
N ARG A 293 9.39 -0.36 -2.05
CA ARG A 293 9.51 0.62 -0.93
C ARG A 293 8.53 1.78 -1.02
N ASN A 294 8.42 2.42 -2.18
CA ASN A 294 7.52 3.57 -2.40
C ASN A 294 6.03 3.22 -2.22
N SER A 295 5.65 1.98 -2.52
CA SER A 295 4.28 1.47 -2.34
C SER A 295 4.03 0.82 -0.97
N THR A 296 5.07 0.64 -0.14
CA THR A 296 5.01 -0.13 1.11
C THR A 296 5.56 0.71 2.28
N PRO A 297 4.72 1.50 2.97
CA PRO A 297 5.15 2.42 4.03
C PRO A 297 5.84 1.75 5.23
N ASP A 298 5.51 0.49 5.49
CA ASP A 298 6.04 -0.37 6.55
C ASP A 298 7.33 -1.11 6.15
N HIS A 299 7.80 -0.96 4.91
CA HIS A 299 9.05 -1.61 4.47
C HIS A 299 10.21 -1.20 5.40
N PRO A 300 10.96 -2.15 5.99
CA PRO A 300 11.91 -1.83 7.06
C PRO A 300 12.95 -0.77 6.70
N LEU A 301 13.56 -0.86 5.51
CA LEU A 301 14.49 0.18 5.03
C LEU A 301 13.84 1.55 4.83
N ARG A 302 12.59 1.61 4.38
CA ARG A 302 11.87 2.89 4.26
C ARG A 302 11.70 3.52 5.63
N VAL A 303 11.28 2.75 6.63
CA VAL A 303 11.12 3.24 8.01
C VAL A 303 12.44 3.80 8.55
N LEU A 304 13.56 3.12 8.34
CA LEU A 304 14.88 3.57 8.81
C LEU A 304 15.36 4.84 8.07
N CYS A 305 15.14 4.93 6.75
CA CYS A 305 15.46 6.12 5.96
C CYS A 305 14.58 7.32 6.34
N ASP A 306 13.28 7.10 6.52
CA ASP A 306 12.33 8.14 6.96
C ASP A 306 12.71 8.68 8.35
N LEU A 307 13.16 7.80 9.26
CA LEU A 307 13.70 8.20 10.56
C LEU A 307 14.97 9.04 10.43
N ALA A 308 15.88 8.68 9.52
CA ALA A 308 17.11 9.43 9.30
C ALA A 308 16.87 10.83 8.71
N SER A 309 15.84 11.00 7.88
CA SER A 309 15.54 12.27 7.21
C SER A 309 14.45 13.10 7.90
N MET A 310 13.98 12.70 9.10
CA MET A 310 12.86 13.34 9.77
C MET A 310 13.09 14.83 10.11
N ILE A 311 12.08 15.65 9.82
CA ILE A 311 11.92 17.00 10.38
C ILE A 311 10.88 16.93 11.50
N ASP A 312 11.26 17.35 12.70
CA ASP A 312 10.33 17.54 13.82
C ASP A 312 9.64 18.93 13.71
N PRO A 313 8.32 19.02 13.95
CA PRO A 313 7.58 20.28 13.83
C PRO A 313 8.01 21.36 14.82
N ASP A 314 8.57 20.99 15.98
CA ASP A 314 8.96 21.92 17.04
C ASP A 314 10.47 22.17 17.09
N PHE A 315 11.26 21.13 16.84
CA PHE A 315 12.72 21.17 17.00
C PHE A 315 13.50 21.15 15.67
N GLY A 316 12.82 20.94 14.55
CA GLY A 316 13.45 20.82 13.24
C GLY A 316 14.25 19.53 13.08
N THR A 317 15.42 19.61 12.46
CA THR A 317 16.28 18.46 12.13
C THR A 317 17.23 18.10 13.27
N SER A 318 17.43 16.80 13.55
CA SER A 318 18.31 16.32 14.62
C SER A 318 19.36 15.32 14.13
N LEU A 319 20.64 15.69 14.27
CA LEU A 319 21.77 14.80 13.95
C LEU A 319 21.88 13.61 14.93
N GLU A 320 21.35 13.73 16.15
CA GLU A 320 21.42 12.66 17.16
C GLU A 320 20.71 11.39 16.67
N ILE A 321 19.59 11.54 15.94
CA ILE A 321 18.86 10.42 15.34
C ILE A 321 19.76 9.67 14.35
N ARG A 322 20.37 10.40 13.41
CA ARG A 322 21.32 9.84 12.43
C ARG A 322 22.51 9.17 13.10
N THR A 323 23.03 9.76 14.18
CA THR A 323 24.17 9.22 14.94
C THR A 323 23.83 7.87 15.60
N ARG A 324 22.63 7.75 16.20
CA ARG A 324 22.18 6.49 16.81
C ARG A 324 21.87 5.42 15.77
N LEU A 325 21.21 5.78 14.68
CA LEU A 325 20.96 4.89 13.54
C LEU A 325 22.28 4.38 12.96
N LEU A 326 23.25 5.27 12.73
CA LEU A 326 24.56 4.91 12.24
C LEU A 326 25.26 3.90 13.15
N ARG A 327 25.26 4.14 14.47
CA ARG A 327 25.86 3.20 15.43
C ARG A 327 25.23 1.81 15.32
N ALA A 328 23.90 1.72 15.30
CA ALA A 328 23.19 0.46 15.17
C ALA A 328 23.48 -0.25 13.84
N VAL A 329 23.51 0.48 12.72
CA VAL A 329 23.84 -0.07 11.39
C VAL A 329 25.29 -0.58 11.35
N LEU A 330 26.25 0.21 11.84
CA LEU A 330 27.67 -0.19 11.88
C LEU A 330 27.88 -1.41 12.77
N ASP A 331 27.22 -1.48 13.94
CA ASP A 331 27.28 -2.63 14.83
C ASP A 331 26.67 -3.88 14.15
N TRP A 332 25.52 -3.74 13.48
CA TRP A 332 24.91 -4.82 12.70
C TRP A 332 25.83 -5.34 11.59
N MET A 333 26.44 -4.44 10.81
CA MET A 333 27.40 -4.77 9.74
C MET A 333 28.64 -5.51 10.23
N ARG A 334 29.07 -5.32 11.49
CA ARG A 334 30.22 -6.08 12.02
C ARG A 334 29.94 -7.59 12.05
N HIS A 335 28.67 -7.97 12.17
CA HIS A 335 28.21 -9.35 12.26
C HIS A 335 27.54 -9.88 10.98
N HIS A 336 27.01 -9.00 10.11
CA HIS A 336 26.21 -9.39 8.93
C HIS A 336 26.79 -8.86 7.61
N ARG A 337 27.84 -9.53 7.10
CA ARG A 337 28.51 -9.22 5.81
C ARG A 337 28.85 -10.49 5.02
N ALA A 338 28.00 -11.51 5.13
CA ALA A 338 28.22 -12.83 4.54
C ALA A 338 27.56 -13.02 3.17
N SER A 339 26.60 -12.15 2.80
CA SER A 339 25.89 -12.23 1.51
C SER A 339 25.74 -10.87 0.81
N VAL A 340 25.39 -10.90 -0.47
CA VAL A 340 25.13 -9.71 -1.28
C VAL A 340 23.94 -8.92 -0.73
N GLU A 341 22.88 -9.61 -0.31
CA GLU A 341 21.66 -8.99 0.23
C GLU A 341 21.94 -8.24 1.54
N GLN A 342 22.75 -8.81 2.43
CA GLN A 342 23.16 -8.16 3.66
C GLN A 342 23.93 -6.87 3.39
N TRP A 343 24.82 -6.90 2.39
CA TRP A 343 25.53 -5.71 1.93
C TRP A 343 24.57 -4.66 1.36
N SER A 344 23.67 -5.04 0.45
CA SER A 344 22.69 -4.14 -0.14
C SER A 344 21.85 -3.43 0.91
N VAL A 345 21.31 -4.16 1.88
CA VAL A 345 20.54 -3.60 3.01
C VAL A 345 21.35 -2.59 3.81
N ALA A 346 22.59 -2.94 4.18
CA ALA A 346 23.46 -2.05 4.94
C ALA A 346 23.78 -0.76 4.18
N THR A 347 24.17 -0.89 2.91
CA THR A 347 24.55 0.26 2.07
C THR A 347 23.37 1.17 1.76
N GLU A 348 22.16 0.62 1.65
CA GLU A 348 20.94 1.44 1.52
C GLU A 348 20.62 2.19 2.80
N ALA A 349 20.72 1.54 3.96
CA ALA A 349 20.52 2.21 5.26
C ALA A 349 21.55 3.33 5.46
N LEU A 350 22.82 3.10 5.10
CA LEU A 350 23.86 4.13 5.10
C LEU A 350 23.53 5.27 4.13
N ALA A 351 23.09 4.98 2.90
CA ALA A 351 22.69 6.00 1.95
C ALA A 351 21.55 6.89 2.49
N GLY A 352 20.57 6.30 3.19
CA GLY A 352 19.51 7.05 3.88
C GLY A 352 20.03 7.93 5.02
N ILE A 353 20.93 7.41 5.87
CA ILE A 353 21.54 8.15 6.99
C ILE A 353 22.35 9.36 6.50
N PHE A 354 23.11 9.19 5.42
CA PHE A 354 23.98 10.21 4.85
C PHE A 354 23.29 11.09 3.80
N ASN A 355 21.98 10.92 3.58
CA ASN A 355 21.22 11.80 2.69
C ASN A 355 21.18 13.23 3.26
N PHE A 356 21.53 14.23 2.46
CA PHE A 356 21.47 15.64 2.86
C PHE A 356 20.03 16.18 2.91
N GLU A 357 19.10 15.48 2.27
CA GLU A 357 17.69 15.85 2.23
C GLU A 357 16.97 15.41 3.50
N VAL A 358 16.07 16.28 3.94
CA VAL A 358 15.21 16.09 5.10
C VAL A 358 13.76 16.30 4.69
N SER A 359 12.87 15.55 5.31
CA SER A 359 11.43 15.66 5.10
C SER A 359 10.68 15.36 6.38
N GLY A 360 9.53 15.99 6.54
CA GLY A 360 8.60 15.68 7.61
C GLY A 360 7.19 15.82 7.10
N ASN A 361 6.31 15.00 7.65
CA ASN A 361 4.89 15.20 7.53
C ASN A 361 4.27 15.12 8.92
N TRP A 362 3.35 16.03 9.20
CA TRP A 362 2.60 15.99 10.44
C TRP A 362 1.22 16.63 10.23
N PRO A 363 0.17 16.07 10.84
CA PRO A 363 -1.14 16.71 10.84
C PRO A 363 -1.09 18.02 11.65
N ASP A 364 -1.88 19.01 11.27
CA ASP A 364 -2.11 20.18 12.13
C ASP A 364 -2.90 19.73 13.39
N PRO A 365 -2.44 20.05 14.61
CA PRO A 365 -3.12 19.63 15.82
C PRO A 365 -4.58 20.07 15.92
N GLY A 366 -4.94 21.24 15.37
CA GLY A 366 -6.30 21.78 15.38
C GLY A 366 -7.19 21.27 14.23
N ALA A 367 -6.59 20.81 13.13
CA ALA A 367 -7.27 20.27 11.96
C ALA A 367 -6.52 19.03 11.42
N PRO A 368 -6.69 17.83 12.03
CA PRO A 368 -5.85 16.68 11.72
C PRO A 368 -5.95 16.14 10.29
N THR A 369 -7.02 16.49 9.58
CA THR A 369 -7.19 16.22 8.13
C THR A 369 -6.29 17.09 7.25
N THR A 370 -5.70 18.15 7.81
CA THR A 370 -4.71 19.01 7.15
C THR A 370 -3.32 18.50 7.50
N VAL A 371 -2.55 18.10 6.49
CA VAL A 371 -1.17 17.63 6.69
C VAL A 371 -0.19 18.69 6.21
N THR A 372 0.75 19.06 7.06
CA THR A 372 1.92 19.86 6.67
C THR A 372 2.97 18.93 6.09
N LEU A 373 3.49 19.29 4.91
CA LEU A 373 4.56 18.58 4.23
C LEU A 373 5.79 19.46 4.18
N ALA A 374 6.77 19.20 5.05
CA ALA A 374 8.04 19.90 5.09
C ALA A 374 9.10 19.09 4.33
N HIS A 375 9.88 19.75 3.48
CA HIS A 375 11.01 19.16 2.76
C HIS A 375 12.13 20.18 2.73
N GLY A 376 13.38 19.75 2.73
CA GLY A 376 14.51 20.65 2.91
C GLY A 376 15.86 20.01 2.62
N VAL A 377 16.88 20.86 2.57
CA VAL A 377 18.27 20.47 2.83
C VAL A 377 18.55 20.72 4.31
N ASP A 378 19.24 19.78 4.98
CA ASP A 378 19.62 19.93 6.39
C ASP A 378 20.50 21.18 6.62
N SER A 379 20.61 21.63 7.88
CA SER A 379 21.44 22.76 8.25
C SER A 379 22.92 22.51 7.92
N ALA A 380 23.67 23.56 7.55
CA ALA A 380 25.08 23.43 7.21
C ALA A 380 25.93 22.83 8.36
N ASP A 381 25.58 23.10 9.63
CA ASP A 381 26.24 22.49 10.79
C ASP A 381 26.00 20.97 10.83
N ASN A 382 24.75 20.53 10.67
CA ASN A 382 24.41 19.10 10.63
C ASN A 382 25.09 18.40 9.45
N LEU A 383 25.11 19.01 8.26
CA LEU A 383 25.81 18.47 7.09
C LEU A 383 27.31 18.32 7.36
N SER A 384 27.98 19.35 7.88
CA SER A 384 29.41 19.31 8.22
C SER A 384 29.73 18.21 9.24
N ARG A 385 28.89 18.05 10.27
CA ARG A 385 29.04 17.00 11.28
C ARG A 385 28.73 15.61 10.74
N LEU A 386 27.75 15.48 9.85
CA LEU A 386 27.45 14.23 9.16
C LEU A 386 28.66 13.75 8.34
N LEU A 387 29.36 14.66 7.64
CA LEU A 387 30.59 14.30 6.92
C LEU A 387 31.69 13.74 7.84
N ARG A 388 31.81 14.20 9.08
CA ARG A 388 32.76 13.61 10.04
C ARG A 388 32.37 12.19 10.45
N LEU A 389 31.08 11.88 10.46
CA LEU A 389 30.60 10.52 10.76
C LEU A 389 30.91 9.55 9.61
N TRP A 390 31.08 10.03 8.38
CA TRP A 390 31.43 9.20 7.23
C TRP A 390 32.76 8.46 7.42
N GLU A 391 33.71 9.05 8.16
CA GLU A 391 35.00 8.44 8.47
C GLU A 391 34.86 7.11 9.24
N GLN A 392 33.74 6.89 9.94
CA GLN A 392 33.46 5.61 10.63
C GLN A 392 32.99 4.51 9.68
N VAL A 393 32.45 4.88 8.51
CA VAL A 393 31.94 3.95 7.49
C VAL A 393 33.07 3.38 6.64
N VAL A 394 34.03 4.25 6.27
CA VAL A 394 35.12 3.92 5.33
C VAL A 394 35.88 2.62 5.69
N PRO A 395 36.30 2.38 6.96
CA PRO A 395 37.01 1.15 7.30
C PRO A 395 36.20 -0.12 7.08
N LEU A 396 34.86 -0.07 7.20
CA LEU A 396 34.02 -1.24 6.97
C LEU A 396 33.84 -1.55 5.48
N LEU A 397 33.87 -0.53 4.61
CA LEU A 397 33.78 -0.69 3.17
C LEU A 397 35.09 -1.22 2.56
N ILE A 398 36.24 -0.78 3.08
CA ILE A 398 37.57 -1.12 2.54
C ILE A 398 38.19 -2.36 3.22
N SER A 399 37.61 -2.83 4.33
CA SER A 399 38.11 -4.01 5.04
C SER A 399 38.21 -5.23 4.12
N ASP A 400 39.44 -5.69 3.86
CA ASP A 400 39.69 -6.92 3.12
C ASP A 400 39.03 -8.12 3.81
N ALA A 401 38.36 -8.96 3.02
CA ALA A 401 37.74 -10.23 3.41
C ALA A 401 38.76 -11.32 3.79
N THR A 402 39.97 -10.95 4.23
CA THR A 402 41.09 -11.88 4.42
C THR A 402 41.01 -12.67 5.74
N ARG A 403 39.99 -12.46 6.57
CA ARG A 403 39.73 -13.24 7.80
C ARG A 403 38.23 -13.54 8.01
N GLY A 404 37.79 -14.75 7.66
CA GLY A 404 36.48 -15.35 8.02
C GLY A 404 35.43 -15.38 6.88
N ASP A 405 34.20 -15.82 7.21
CA ASP A 405 33.01 -15.97 6.33
C ASP A 405 32.44 -14.64 5.77
N LYS A 406 33.28 -13.61 5.57
CA LYS A 406 32.85 -12.27 5.12
C LYS A 406 33.18 -12.08 3.65
N VAL A 407 32.26 -11.51 2.89
CA VAL A 407 32.42 -11.22 1.46
C VAL A 407 32.78 -9.73 1.29
N PRO A 408 33.67 -9.35 0.35
CA PRO A 408 33.89 -7.93 0.03
C PRO A 408 32.60 -7.25 -0.45
N CYS A 409 32.53 -5.92 -0.36
CA CYS A 409 31.36 -5.17 -0.79
C CYS A 409 31.10 -5.39 -2.30
N PRO A 410 29.95 -5.99 -2.69
CA PRO A 410 29.66 -6.27 -4.08
C PRO A 410 29.28 -4.99 -4.85
N PRO A 411 29.50 -4.92 -6.17
CA PRO A 411 29.21 -3.71 -6.96
C PRO A 411 27.78 -3.20 -6.85
N VAL A 412 26.79 -4.10 -6.81
CA VAL A 412 25.37 -3.74 -6.67
C VAL A 412 25.07 -3.02 -5.35
N ALA A 413 25.80 -3.32 -4.27
CA ALA A 413 25.66 -2.63 -2.98
C ALA A 413 26.35 -1.26 -2.97
N LEU A 414 27.25 -0.97 -3.91
CA LEU A 414 27.85 0.36 -4.04
C LEU A 414 26.91 1.37 -4.69
N VAL A 415 25.89 0.91 -5.45
CA VAL A 415 24.97 1.78 -6.19
C VAL A 415 24.24 2.79 -5.30
N PRO A 416 23.60 2.40 -4.17
CA PRO A 416 22.96 3.36 -3.26
C PRO A 416 23.93 4.41 -2.70
N LEU A 417 25.18 4.01 -2.41
CA LEU A 417 26.20 4.92 -1.90
C LEU A 417 26.69 5.90 -2.98
N LEU A 418 26.81 5.43 -4.22
CA LEU A 418 27.13 6.27 -5.38
C LEU A 418 26.01 7.28 -5.63
N ASP A 419 24.75 6.86 -5.66
CA ASP A 419 23.61 7.75 -5.87
C ASP A 419 23.52 8.83 -4.77
N MET A 420 23.76 8.44 -3.52
CA MET A 420 23.88 9.37 -2.39
C MET A 420 25.04 10.35 -2.60
N ALA A 421 26.23 9.89 -2.98
CA ALA A 421 27.40 10.73 -3.25
C ALA A 421 27.15 11.73 -4.41
N LEU A 422 26.49 11.28 -5.48
CA LEU A 422 26.07 12.12 -6.61
C LEU A 422 25.07 13.19 -6.17
N GLY A 423 24.17 12.85 -5.23
CA GLY A 423 23.31 13.83 -4.56
C GLY A 423 24.10 14.95 -3.88
N TRP A 424 25.14 14.62 -3.12
CA TRP A 424 26.03 15.62 -2.51
C TRP A 424 26.75 16.48 -3.55
N VAL A 425 27.20 15.90 -4.67
CA VAL A 425 27.76 16.67 -5.79
C VAL A 425 26.73 17.66 -6.35
N ARG A 426 25.48 17.23 -6.58
CA ARG A 426 24.40 18.12 -7.04
C ARG A 426 24.18 19.28 -6.06
N LEU A 427 24.14 19.00 -4.75
CA LEU A 427 24.06 20.05 -3.72
C LEU A 427 25.24 21.03 -3.82
N GLY A 428 26.46 20.52 -4.02
CA GLY A 428 27.67 21.31 -4.24
C GLY A 428 27.65 22.20 -5.48
N LEU A 429 26.80 21.88 -6.45
CA LEU A 429 26.54 22.67 -7.65
C LEU A 429 25.31 23.59 -7.52
N GLY A 430 24.77 23.74 -6.30
CA GLY A 430 23.60 24.56 -6.04
C GLY A 430 22.27 23.94 -6.48
N VAL A 431 22.23 22.62 -6.67
CA VAL A 431 21.03 21.87 -7.08
C VAL A 431 20.50 21.07 -5.90
N ALA A 432 19.28 21.39 -5.46
CA ALA A 432 18.52 20.59 -4.52
C ALA A 432 17.18 20.17 -5.14
N SER A 433 16.57 19.14 -4.57
CA SER A 433 15.26 18.66 -5.03
C SER A 433 14.16 19.73 -4.88
N ARG A 434 13.13 19.60 -5.73
CA ARG A 434 11.90 20.40 -5.70
C ARG A 434 12.09 21.93 -5.76
N GLY A 435 13.15 22.39 -6.42
CA GLY A 435 13.35 23.81 -6.73
C GLY A 435 13.78 24.68 -5.53
N GLN A 436 14.28 24.06 -4.46
CA GLN A 436 14.87 24.81 -3.34
C GLN A 436 16.23 25.40 -3.72
N THR A 437 16.51 26.60 -3.22
CA THR A 437 17.81 27.27 -3.40
C THR A 437 18.66 27.04 -2.15
N PRO A 438 19.72 26.21 -2.21
CA PRO A 438 20.60 25.98 -1.08
C PRO A 438 21.37 27.25 -0.69
N THR A 439 21.69 27.40 0.60
CA THR A 439 22.54 28.49 1.08
C THR A 439 24.00 28.30 0.65
N ALA A 440 24.79 29.36 0.62
CA ALA A 440 26.21 29.27 0.27
C ALA A 440 26.99 28.29 1.17
N GLU A 441 26.63 28.19 2.45
CA GLU A 441 27.24 27.24 3.38
C GLU A 441 26.84 25.79 3.09
N GLN A 442 25.58 25.54 2.73
CA GLN A 442 25.10 24.23 2.29
C GLN A 442 25.77 23.81 0.98
N ILE A 443 25.93 24.72 0.02
CA ILE A 443 26.67 24.47 -1.23
C ILE A 443 28.11 24.07 -0.94
N ARG A 444 28.79 24.79 -0.03
CA ARG A 444 30.16 24.44 0.40
C ARG A 444 30.23 23.04 1.02
N CYS A 445 29.29 22.71 1.91
CA CYS A 445 29.20 21.36 2.50
C CYS A 445 28.89 20.30 1.43
N GLY A 446 28.02 20.60 0.47
CA GLY A 446 27.73 19.77 -0.70
C GLY A 446 28.99 19.41 -1.49
N ALA A 447 29.77 20.42 -1.86
CA ALA A 447 31.01 20.25 -2.60
C ALA A 447 32.07 19.45 -1.81
N GLU A 448 32.21 19.73 -0.52
CA GLU A 448 33.11 18.98 0.36
C GLU A 448 32.68 17.52 0.53
N GLY A 449 31.39 17.29 0.77
CA GLY A 449 30.81 15.97 0.96
C GLY A 449 30.89 15.11 -0.29
N GLY A 450 30.48 15.66 -1.44
CA GLY A 450 30.57 14.98 -2.73
C GLY A 450 32.00 14.56 -3.04
N ARG A 451 32.97 15.45 -2.81
CA ARG A 451 34.40 15.13 -2.96
C ARG A 451 34.87 14.05 -1.98
N SER A 452 34.60 14.19 -0.69
CA SER A 452 35.09 13.27 0.37
C SER A 452 34.53 11.86 0.22
N ILE A 453 33.22 11.75 -0.04
CA ILE A 453 32.54 10.48 -0.21
C ILE A 453 32.99 9.82 -1.51
N LEU A 454 33.02 10.53 -2.65
CA LEU A 454 33.50 9.97 -3.92
C LEU A 454 34.96 9.53 -3.86
N VAL A 455 35.84 10.27 -3.18
CA VAL A 455 37.24 9.84 -2.99
C VAL A 455 37.32 8.51 -2.24
N SER A 456 36.45 8.31 -1.24
CA SER A 456 36.39 7.07 -0.46
C SER A 456 35.81 5.91 -1.27
N LEU A 457 34.84 6.18 -2.15
CA LEU A 457 34.19 5.17 -3.00
C LEU A 457 34.97 4.85 -4.28
N HIS A 458 35.79 5.78 -4.79
CA HIS A 458 36.47 5.68 -6.09
C HIS A 458 37.22 4.35 -6.27
N PRO A 459 38.06 3.87 -5.32
CA PRO A 459 38.76 2.60 -5.49
C PRO A 459 37.82 1.40 -5.58
N LEU A 460 36.70 1.44 -4.86
CA LEU A 460 35.71 0.36 -4.84
C LEU A 460 34.90 0.34 -6.15
N LEU A 461 34.51 1.53 -6.63
CA LEU A 461 33.79 1.69 -7.89
C LEU A 461 34.66 1.24 -9.06
N GLN A 462 35.96 1.61 -9.07
CA GLN A 462 36.89 1.29 -10.16
C GLN A 462 37.08 -0.22 -10.40
N ASN A 463 36.75 -1.06 -9.41
CA ASN A 463 36.78 -2.52 -9.52
C ASN A 463 35.53 -3.11 -10.24
N SER A 464 34.55 -2.28 -10.62
CA SER A 464 33.37 -2.70 -11.38
C SER A 464 33.12 -1.79 -12.58
N PRO A 465 33.25 -2.31 -13.82
CA PRO A 465 32.93 -1.56 -15.03
C PRO A 465 31.51 -0.94 -15.01
N GLY A 466 30.53 -1.66 -14.49
CA GLY A 466 29.14 -1.19 -14.36
C GLY A 466 29.01 0.02 -13.44
N ALA A 467 29.60 -0.05 -12.25
CA ALA A 467 29.57 1.03 -11.28
C ALA A 467 30.35 2.27 -11.78
N VAL A 468 31.48 2.06 -12.47
CA VAL A 468 32.25 3.11 -13.16
C VAL A 468 31.40 3.80 -14.22
N MET A 469 30.76 3.03 -15.10
CA MET A 469 29.94 3.60 -16.18
C MET A 469 28.78 4.44 -15.62
N ARG A 470 28.10 3.95 -14.58
CA ARG A 470 27.03 4.69 -13.90
C ARG A 470 27.56 6.02 -13.34
N ALA A 471 28.67 5.97 -12.61
CA ALA A 471 29.29 7.17 -12.05
C ALA A 471 29.71 8.16 -13.15
N HIS A 472 30.30 7.66 -14.23
CA HIS A 472 30.71 8.45 -15.38
C HIS A 472 29.54 9.18 -16.04
N ARG A 473 28.45 8.46 -16.36
CA ARG A 473 27.26 9.05 -17.00
C ARG A 473 26.63 10.15 -16.14
N GLU A 474 26.41 9.86 -14.87
CA GLU A 474 25.79 10.81 -13.96
C GLU A 474 26.65 12.07 -13.75
N LEU A 475 27.98 11.91 -13.64
CA LEU A 475 28.89 13.05 -13.53
C LEU A 475 28.99 13.84 -14.85
N ALA A 476 28.94 13.18 -16.01
CA ALA A 476 28.95 13.84 -17.31
C ALA A 476 27.77 14.80 -17.48
N LEU A 477 26.58 14.43 -16.99
CA LEU A 477 25.39 15.30 -16.97
C LEU A 477 25.60 16.58 -16.13
N MET A 478 26.51 16.54 -15.15
CA MET A 478 26.80 17.65 -14.25
C MET A 478 28.05 18.45 -14.67
N GLN A 479 28.82 17.96 -15.64
CA GLN A 479 30.14 18.48 -16.00
C GLN A 479 30.11 19.97 -16.40
N GLY A 480 29.13 20.39 -17.20
CA GLY A 480 29.00 21.79 -17.61
C GLY A 480 28.80 22.73 -16.43
N ARG A 481 27.93 22.35 -15.48
CA ARG A 481 27.69 23.13 -14.25
C ARG A 481 28.92 23.14 -13.34
N ALA A 482 29.60 22.00 -13.21
CA ALA A 482 30.82 21.90 -12.42
C ALA A 482 31.95 22.80 -12.96
N GLN A 483 32.11 22.87 -14.29
CA GLN A 483 33.06 23.78 -14.93
C GLN A 483 32.73 25.25 -14.64
N THR A 484 31.47 25.65 -14.75
CA THR A 484 31.02 27.01 -14.38
C THR A 484 31.27 27.33 -12.91
N ALA A 485 31.11 26.34 -12.02
CA ALA A 485 31.33 26.48 -10.59
C ALA A 485 32.81 26.35 -10.17
N GLY A 486 33.74 26.12 -11.10
CA GLY A 486 35.17 25.92 -10.80
C GLY A 486 35.48 24.63 -10.03
N GLN A 487 34.56 23.64 -10.05
CA GLN A 487 34.72 22.36 -9.36
C GLN A 487 35.24 21.29 -10.33
N LYS A 488 36.28 20.56 -9.90
CA LYS A 488 36.82 19.43 -10.65
C LYS A 488 36.15 18.13 -10.19
N LEU A 489 35.31 17.55 -11.06
CA LEU A 489 34.71 16.24 -10.83
C LEU A 489 35.74 15.11 -11.03
N PRO A 490 35.60 13.97 -10.32
CA PRO A 490 36.47 12.82 -10.53
C PRO A 490 36.23 12.18 -11.90
N THR A 491 37.28 11.60 -12.45
CA THR A 491 37.25 10.85 -13.72
C THR A 491 37.33 9.37 -13.43
N PHE A 492 36.57 8.60 -14.21
CA PHE A 492 36.54 7.15 -14.14
C PHE A 492 36.99 6.55 -15.48
N ASP A 493 37.71 5.44 -15.41
CA ASP A 493 38.15 4.70 -16.60
C ASP A 493 37.06 3.73 -17.05
N VAL A 494 36.41 4.04 -18.17
CA VAL A 494 35.21 3.39 -18.66
C VAL A 494 35.57 2.29 -19.65
N ASP A 495 35.04 1.07 -19.43
CA ASP A 495 35.16 -0.02 -20.39
C ASP A 495 34.43 0.34 -21.70
N PRO A 496 35.13 0.47 -22.85
CA PRO A 496 34.53 0.85 -24.12
C PRO A 496 33.59 -0.22 -24.70
N ASP A 497 33.78 -1.49 -24.35
CA ASP A 497 32.89 -2.56 -24.78
C ASP A 497 31.58 -2.49 -23.99
N LEU A 498 31.62 -2.23 -22.69
CA LEU A 498 30.42 -1.97 -21.89
C LEU A 498 29.68 -0.71 -22.37
N GLN A 499 30.41 0.34 -22.76
CA GLN A 499 29.79 1.54 -23.31
C GLN A 499 28.97 1.22 -24.55
N SER A 500 29.53 0.42 -25.44
CA SER A 500 28.87 -0.01 -26.68
C SER A 500 27.70 -0.97 -26.40
N PHE A 501 27.81 -1.80 -25.36
CA PHE A 501 26.80 -2.78 -24.97
C PHE A 501 25.51 -2.13 -24.44
N CYS A 502 25.62 -0.99 -23.76
CA CYS A 502 24.47 -0.21 -23.27
C CYS A 502 23.64 0.47 -24.37
N GLU A 503 24.06 0.38 -25.64
CA GLU A 503 23.28 0.81 -26.81
C GLU A 503 22.77 2.26 -26.66
N TRP A 504 21.45 2.44 -26.61
CA TRP A 504 20.79 3.73 -26.51
C TRP A 504 21.16 4.52 -25.25
N GLY A 505 21.56 3.85 -24.15
CA GLY A 505 22.02 4.53 -22.94
C GLY A 505 23.35 5.27 -23.12
N SER A 506 24.10 5.00 -24.20
CA SER A 506 25.44 5.54 -24.44
C SER A 506 25.48 6.81 -25.31
N VAL A 507 24.34 7.27 -25.84
CA VAL A 507 24.26 8.36 -26.82
C VAL A 507 23.28 9.47 -26.39
N ASP A 508 23.62 10.71 -26.72
CA ASP A 508 22.79 11.89 -26.44
C ASP A 508 21.83 12.18 -27.62
N PHE A 509 20.52 12.08 -27.38
CA PHE A 509 19.47 12.28 -28.39
C PHE A 509 19.04 13.75 -28.57
N THR A 510 19.57 14.68 -27.78
CA THR A 510 19.03 16.04 -27.70
C THR A 510 19.30 16.91 -28.94
N ARG A 511 20.15 16.45 -29.86
CA ARG A 511 20.60 17.24 -31.02
C ARG A 511 20.28 16.63 -32.39
N ASP A 512 20.42 15.32 -32.56
CA ASP A 512 20.22 14.64 -33.84
C ASP A 512 19.87 13.16 -33.63
N TYR A 513 18.60 12.80 -33.87
CA TYR A 513 18.11 11.44 -33.66
C TYR A 513 18.62 10.46 -34.73
N GLU A 514 18.80 10.91 -35.97
CA GLU A 514 19.29 10.06 -37.07
C GLU A 514 20.77 9.71 -36.86
N ALA A 515 21.60 10.71 -36.54
CA ALA A 515 23.01 10.48 -36.24
C ALA A 515 23.20 9.60 -34.99
N ALA A 516 22.38 9.81 -33.95
CA ALA A 516 22.41 8.97 -32.76
C ALA A 516 22.05 7.51 -33.06
N THR A 517 21.04 7.29 -33.90
CA THR A 517 20.63 5.95 -34.35
C THR A 517 21.75 5.26 -35.14
N GLU A 518 22.37 5.96 -36.10
CA GLU A 518 23.49 5.43 -36.88
C GLU A 518 24.69 5.07 -35.98
N GLN A 519 24.99 5.91 -34.98
CA GLN A 519 26.04 5.67 -34.00
C GLN A 519 25.79 4.39 -33.19
N VAL A 520 24.60 4.24 -32.59
CA VAL A 520 24.25 3.05 -31.78
C VAL A 520 24.34 1.78 -32.63
N LEU A 521 23.77 1.79 -33.84
CA LEU A 521 23.81 0.65 -34.75
C LEU A 521 25.24 0.27 -35.14
N THR A 522 26.11 1.26 -35.35
CA THR A 522 27.52 1.04 -35.69
C THR A 522 28.32 0.48 -34.52
N GLN A 523 28.10 1.00 -33.31
CA GLN A 523 28.74 0.52 -32.07
C GLN A 523 28.31 -0.91 -31.75
N ALA A 524 27.01 -1.21 -31.77
CA ALA A 524 26.48 -2.56 -31.54
C ALA A 524 27.04 -3.56 -32.56
N LYS A 525 27.10 -3.19 -33.85
CA LYS A 525 27.70 -4.04 -34.90
C LYS A 525 29.19 -4.27 -34.70
N THR A 526 29.93 -3.26 -34.22
CA THR A 526 31.37 -3.37 -33.96
C THR A 526 31.62 -4.28 -32.76
N LEU A 527 30.86 -4.12 -31.69
CA LEU A 527 30.93 -4.99 -30.51
C LEU A 527 30.56 -6.43 -30.86
N ALA A 528 29.46 -6.63 -31.60
CA ALA A 528 29.05 -7.96 -32.06
C ALA A 528 30.17 -8.68 -32.84
N LYS A 529 30.87 -7.99 -33.74
CA LYS A 529 32.04 -8.56 -34.44
C LYS A 529 33.16 -8.99 -33.49
N LYS A 530 33.46 -8.18 -32.46
CA LYS A 530 34.47 -8.54 -31.45
C LYS A 530 34.06 -9.80 -30.69
N LEU A 531 32.80 -9.85 -30.23
CA LEU A 531 32.28 -10.99 -29.46
C LEU A 531 32.23 -12.28 -30.30
N ILE A 532 31.80 -12.19 -31.56
CA ILE A 532 31.82 -13.33 -32.49
C ILE A 532 33.23 -13.85 -32.74
N ALA A 533 34.23 -12.95 -32.84
CA ALA A 533 35.62 -13.33 -33.07
C ALA A 533 36.25 -14.13 -31.91
N LEU A 534 35.67 -14.07 -30.70
CA LEU A 534 36.10 -14.88 -29.55
C LEU A 534 35.65 -16.34 -29.66
N GLY A 535 34.71 -16.64 -30.56
CA GLY A 535 34.06 -17.95 -30.69
C GLY A 535 32.96 -18.19 -29.64
N PRO A 536 32.19 -19.29 -29.76
CA PRO A 536 30.93 -19.47 -29.04
C PRO A 536 31.02 -19.34 -27.51
N ARG A 537 31.91 -20.12 -26.86
CA ARG A 537 32.00 -20.13 -25.39
C ARG A 537 32.53 -18.83 -24.81
N ALA A 538 33.63 -18.31 -25.35
CA ALA A 538 34.25 -17.09 -24.84
C ALA A 538 33.43 -15.84 -25.19
N GLY A 539 32.77 -15.82 -26.35
CA GLY A 539 31.87 -14.75 -26.76
C GLY A 539 30.62 -14.68 -25.88
N VAL A 540 29.99 -15.83 -25.58
CA VAL A 540 28.86 -15.90 -24.64
C VAL A 540 29.30 -15.46 -23.24
N ALA A 541 30.42 -15.98 -22.72
CA ALA A 541 30.90 -15.59 -21.39
C ALA A 541 31.17 -14.08 -21.27
N ARG A 542 31.77 -13.47 -22.29
CA ARG A 542 31.99 -12.02 -22.32
C ARG A 542 30.68 -11.24 -22.46
N PHE A 543 29.70 -11.76 -23.20
CA PHE A 543 28.36 -11.16 -23.27
C PHE A 543 27.66 -11.19 -21.91
N SER A 544 27.70 -12.32 -21.20
CA SER A 544 27.20 -12.45 -19.82
C SER A 544 27.81 -11.43 -18.89
N GLU A 545 29.14 -11.31 -18.91
CA GLU A 545 29.86 -10.37 -18.07
C GLU A 545 29.41 -8.93 -18.33
N LEU A 546 29.25 -8.54 -19.61
CA LEU A 546 28.74 -7.22 -19.98
C LEU A 546 27.28 -7.01 -19.55
N ALA A 547 26.43 -8.03 -19.67
CA ALA A 547 25.05 -7.99 -19.23
C ALA A 547 24.93 -7.83 -17.70
N GLU A 548 25.73 -8.58 -16.93
CA GLU A 548 25.82 -8.45 -15.46
C GLU A 548 26.28 -7.05 -15.06
N GLN A 549 27.32 -6.51 -15.74
CA GLN A 549 27.76 -5.14 -15.47
C GLN A 549 26.70 -4.11 -15.87
N ALA A 550 25.98 -4.30 -16.98
CA ALA A 550 24.87 -3.42 -17.39
C ALA A 550 23.71 -3.42 -16.37
N GLN A 551 23.43 -4.55 -15.72
CA GLN A 551 22.44 -4.61 -14.63
C GLN A 551 22.86 -3.76 -13.42
N VAL A 552 24.17 -3.61 -13.12
CA VAL A 552 24.65 -2.69 -12.07
C VAL A 552 24.34 -1.23 -12.42
N LEU A 553 24.25 -0.88 -13.72
CA LEU A 553 23.74 0.43 -14.14
C LEU A 553 22.23 0.59 -13.93
N GLY A 554 21.49 -0.51 -13.79
CA GLY A 554 20.03 -0.54 -13.80
C GLY A 554 19.45 -0.63 -15.22
N GLU A 555 20.25 -1.02 -16.20
CA GLU A 555 19.80 -1.16 -17.58
C GLU A 555 19.73 -2.65 -17.99
N TYR A 556 18.63 -3.04 -18.64
CA TYR A 556 18.49 -4.34 -19.29
C TYR A 556 18.71 -4.13 -20.79
N THR A 557 19.96 -4.24 -21.24
CA THR A 557 20.41 -3.88 -22.62
C THR A 557 21.06 -5.06 -23.34
N GLY A 558 21.66 -4.82 -24.49
CA GLY A 558 22.38 -5.84 -25.27
C GLY A 558 21.53 -6.51 -26.34
N TYR A 559 20.26 -6.12 -26.51
CA TYR A 559 19.35 -6.70 -27.50
C TYR A 559 19.80 -6.44 -28.94
N LEU A 560 20.18 -5.20 -29.28
CA LEU A 560 20.70 -4.90 -30.62
C LEU A 560 22.04 -5.61 -30.85
N THR A 561 22.90 -5.64 -29.84
CA THR A 561 24.18 -6.37 -29.91
C THR A 561 23.95 -7.86 -30.16
N ALA A 562 23.00 -8.48 -29.44
CA ALA A 562 22.61 -9.88 -29.64
C ALA A 562 22.09 -10.12 -31.07
N ILE A 563 21.13 -9.31 -31.56
CA ILE A 563 20.66 -9.42 -32.95
C ILE A 563 21.82 -9.38 -33.95
N ARG A 564 22.72 -8.40 -33.81
CA ARG A 564 23.88 -8.26 -34.71
C ARG A 564 24.87 -9.42 -34.58
N MET A 565 24.99 -10.02 -33.39
CA MET A 565 25.74 -11.27 -33.24
C MET A 565 25.07 -12.40 -34.02
N GLY A 566 23.74 -12.56 -33.89
CA GLY A 566 22.96 -13.57 -34.62
C GLY A 566 23.18 -13.53 -36.13
N GLU A 567 23.11 -12.34 -36.73
CA GLU A 567 23.37 -12.12 -38.16
C GLU A 567 24.78 -12.55 -38.62
N LEU A 568 25.74 -12.61 -37.69
CA LEU A 568 27.15 -12.94 -37.93
C LEU A 568 27.53 -14.36 -37.48
N MET A 569 26.61 -15.13 -36.89
CA MET A 569 26.89 -16.50 -36.43
C MET A 569 27.02 -17.46 -37.62
N THR A 570 28.19 -18.07 -37.75
CA THR A 570 28.47 -19.10 -38.78
C THR A 570 28.09 -20.51 -38.35
N ASP A 571 28.03 -20.78 -37.04
CA ASP A 571 27.57 -22.05 -36.45
C ASP A 571 26.57 -21.78 -35.30
N PRO A 572 25.30 -21.46 -35.62
CA PRO A 572 24.29 -21.13 -34.63
C PRO A 572 24.06 -22.23 -33.58
N ALA A 573 24.31 -23.50 -33.92
CA ALA A 573 24.15 -24.63 -32.99
C ALA A 573 25.17 -24.57 -31.85
N ALA A 574 26.44 -24.28 -32.15
CA ALA A 574 27.48 -24.13 -31.14
C ALA A 574 27.23 -22.91 -30.22
N TRP A 575 26.71 -21.81 -30.78
CA TRP A 575 26.32 -20.62 -29.99
C TRP A 575 25.12 -20.89 -29.09
N TYR A 576 24.11 -21.61 -29.57
CA TYR A 576 22.98 -22.05 -28.75
C TYR A 576 23.45 -22.90 -27.57
N GLN A 577 24.32 -23.87 -27.81
CA GLN A 577 24.82 -24.76 -26.77
C GLN A 577 25.65 -24.00 -25.72
N ALA A 578 26.51 -23.07 -26.15
CA ALA A 578 27.26 -22.22 -25.24
C ALA A 578 26.37 -21.30 -24.39
N ALA A 579 25.32 -20.71 -24.99
CA ALA A 579 24.36 -19.86 -24.27
C ALA A 579 23.49 -20.65 -23.29
N ALA A 580 23.12 -21.89 -23.63
CA ALA A 580 22.42 -22.80 -22.72
C ALA A 580 23.32 -23.23 -21.54
N GLU A 581 24.60 -23.51 -21.78
CA GLU A 581 25.59 -23.83 -20.72
C GLU A 581 25.78 -22.67 -19.73
N SER A 582 25.69 -21.41 -20.18
CA SER A 582 25.87 -20.21 -19.34
C SER A 582 24.58 -19.64 -18.75
N GLY A 583 23.40 -20.07 -19.22
CA GLY A 583 22.11 -19.50 -18.84
C GLY A 583 21.76 -18.16 -19.51
N GLU A 584 22.46 -17.77 -20.57
CA GLU A 584 22.20 -16.50 -21.29
C GLU A 584 21.00 -16.61 -22.24
N THR A 585 19.82 -16.32 -21.70
CA THR A 585 18.55 -16.46 -22.43
C THR A 585 18.47 -15.58 -23.69
N LEU A 586 19.05 -14.37 -23.67
CA LEU A 586 18.99 -13.48 -24.83
C LEU A 586 19.78 -14.05 -26.03
N LEU A 587 21.02 -14.48 -25.81
CA LEU A 587 21.83 -15.12 -26.86
C LEU A 587 21.28 -16.49 -27.25
N LEU A 588 20.71 -17.24 -26.31
CA LEU A 588 20.03 -18.51 -26.60
C LEU A 588 18.91 -18.30 -27.63
N GLY A 589 18.07 -17.29 -27.42
CA GLY A 589 16.98 -16.96 -28.34
C GLY A 589 17.46 -16.44 -29.69
N THR A 590 18.48 -15.58 -29.69
CA THR A 590 19.11 -15.10 -30.92
C THR A 590 19.72 -16.24 -31.73
N ALA A 591 20.51 -17.11 -31.09
CA ALA A 591 21.15 -18.24 -31.75
C ALA A 591 20.11 -19.23 -32.30
N LEU A 592 19.05 -19.51 -31.54
CA LEU A 592 17.95 -20.35 -32.00
C LEU A 592 17.21 -19.72 -33.20
N THR A 593 16.92 -18.41 -33.14
CA THR A 593 16.27 -17.69 -34.25
C THR A 593 17.12 -17.77 -35.52
N GLN A 594 18.43 -17.56 -35.40
CA GLN A 594 19.36 -17.68 -36.53
C GLN A 594 19.41 -19.12 -37.05
N TRP A 595 19.51 -20.12 -36.17
CA TRP A 595 19.55 -21.54 -36.53
C TRP A 595 18.30 -21.95 -37.32
N LEU A 596 17.12 -21.56 -36.84
CA LEU A 596 15.85 -21.83 -37.51
C LEU A 596 15.69 -21.07 -38.83
N THR A 597 16.40 -19.96 -39.01
CA THR A 597 16.40 -19.18 -40.25
C THR A 597 17.33 -19.81 -41.30
N THR A 598 18.50 -20.32 -40.89
CA THR A 598 19.50 -20.88 -41.82
C THR A 598 19.28 -22.34 -42.15
N THR A 599 18.90 -23.16 -41.16
CA THR A 599 18.84 -24.63 -41.26
C THR A 599 17.74 -25.19 -40.32
N PRO A 600 16.44 -24.91 -40.61
CA PRO A 600 15.33 -25.29 -39.73
C PRO A 600 15.25 -26.79 -39.43
N ASP A 601 15.53 -27.64 -40.42
CA ASP A 601 15.46 -29.11 -40.29
C ASP A 601 16.62 -29.70 -39.45
N ALA A 602 17.63 -28.90 -39.11
CA ALA A 602 18.81 -29.35 -38.37
C ALA A 602 18.66 -29.21 -36.84
N VAL A 603 17.59 -28.57 -36.35
CA VAL A 603 17.34 -28.35 -34.92
C VAL A 603 16.83 -29.65 -34.27
N PRO A 604 17.56 -30.26 -33.30
CA PRO A 604 17.13 -31.54 -32.73
C PRO A 604 15.88 -31.39 -31.83
N PRO A 605 14.79 -32.15 -32.06
CA PRO A 605 13.60 -32.10 -31.20
C PRO A 605 13.86 -32.35 -29.70
N PRO A 606 14.74 -33.29 -29.28
CA PRO A 606 15.03 -33.50 -27.86
C PRO A 606 15.62 -32.27 -27.15
N MET A 607 16.38 -31.45 -27.89
CA MET A 607 16.97 -30.21 -27.36
C MET A 607 15.89 -29.16 -27.08
N LEU A 608 14.93 -29.02 -27.99
CA LEU A 608 13.80 -28.12 -27.83
C LEU A 608 12.92 -28.54 -26.66
N CYS A 609 12.61 -29.84 -26.54
CA CYS A 609 11.84 -30.35 -25.40
C CYS A 609 12.51 -30.04 -24.07
N ALA A 610 13.83 -30.25 -23.96
CA ALA A 610 14.57 -29.94 -22.74
C ALA A 610 14.53 -28.45 -22.39
N ALA A 611 14.63 -27.55 -23.37
CA ALA A 611 14.55 -26.10 -23.16
C ALA A 611 13.11 -25.63 -22.87
N LEU A 612 12.10 -26.33 -23.38
CA LEU A 612 10.69 -26.07 -23.04
C LEU A 612 10.37 -26.52 -21.61
N ASP A 613 11.03 -27.55 -21.08
CA ASP A 613 10.87 -28.00 -19.69
C ASP A 613 11.61 -27.11 -18.68
N ASP A 614 12.57 -26.31 -19.12
CA ASP A 614 13.28 -25.34 -18.29
C ASP A 614 12.55 -23.98 -18.23
N ALA A 615 12.19 -23.55 -17.03
CA ALA A 615 11.41 -22.33 -16.82
C ALA A 615 12.14 -21.05 -17.29
N ALA A 616 13.48 -21.03 -17.27
CA ALA A 616 14.26 -19.85 -17.66
C ALA A 616 14.33 -19.69 -19.19
N SER A 617 14.53 -20.77 -19.92
CA SER A 617 14.67 -20.74 -21.39
C SER A 617 13.36 -20.87 -22.16
N ARG A 618 12.31 -21.43 -21.56
CA ARG A 618 10.99 -21.63 -22.19
C ARG A 618 10.42 -20.38 -22.89
N PRO A 619 10.34 -19.19 -22.24
CA PRO A 619 9.78 -17.98 -22.89
C PRO A 619 10.53 -17.59 -24.17
N THR A 620 11.86 -17.71 -24.11
CA THR A 620 12.76 -17.36 -25.21
C THR A 620 12.60 -18.32 -26.38
N VAL A 621 12.53 -19.63 -26.12
CA VAL A 621 12.36 -20.65 -27.17
C VAL A 621 11.03 -20.47 -27.88
N ILE A 622 9.95 -20.28 -27.13
CA ILE A 622 8.62 -20.02 -27.69
C ILE A 622 8.65 -18.76 -28.55
N SER A 623 9.17 -17.64 -28.02
CA SER A 623 9.24 -16.37 -28.76
C SER A 623 10.05 -16.49 -30.07
N ALA A 624 11.19 -17.18 -30.03
CA ALA A 624 12.05 -17.38 -31.21
C ALA A 624 11.35 -18.21 -32.31
N VAL A 625 10.62 -19.26 -31.93
CA VAL A 625 9.89 -20.11 -32.88
C VAL A 625 8.68 -19.36 -33.45
N LEU A 626 7.87 -18.73 -32.60
CA LEU A 626 6.68 -18.00 -33.02
C LEU A 626 7.04 -16.82 -33.94
N ALA A 627 8.18 -16.14 -33.71
CA ALA A 627 8.61 -14.99 -34.49
C ALA A 627 8.73 -15.27 -36.01
N ARG A 628 8.98 -16.52 -36.42
CA ARG A 628 9.17 -16.92 -37.82
C ARG A 628 7.92 -16.83 -38.69
N GLY A 629 6.73 -16.94 -38.10
CA GLY A 629 5.45 -16.89 -38.83
C GLY A 629 5.20 -18.12 -39.74
N VAL A 630 5.96 -19.20 -39.57
CA VAL A 630 5.83 -20.46 -40.33
C VAL A 630 5.62 -21.63 -39.36
N VAL A 631 4.71 -22.55 -39.70
CA VAL A 631 4.42 -23.75 -38.91
C VAL A 631 5.04 -24.98 -39.60
N ASP A 632 6.31 -25.24 -39.28
CA ASP A 632 7.02 -26.47 -39.66
C ASP A 632 7.00 -27.49 -38.51
N GLN A 633 7.73 -28.61 -38.63
CA GLN A 633 7.78 -29.64 -37.58
C GLN A 633 8.21 -29.08 -36.22
N THR A 634 9.12 -28.10 -36.22
CA THR A 634 9.57 -27.41 -35.01
C THR A 634 8.48 -26.47 -34.47
N GLY A 635 7.81 -25.72 -35.35
CA GLY A 635 6.65 -24.90 -35.00
C GLY A 635 5.53 -25.71 -34.35
N GLU A 636 5.16 -26.85 -34.93
CA GLU A 636 4.14 -27.75 -34.37
C GLU A 636 4.55 -28.28 -32.99
N LEU A 637 5.80 -28.76 -32.84
CA LEU A 637 6.31 -29.25 -31.56
C LEU A 637 6.19 -28.19 -30.45
N VAL A 638 6.64 -26.96 -30.73
CA VAL A 638 6.62 -25.88 -29.73
C VAL A 638 5.20 -25.44 -29.44
N ILE A 639 4.36 -25.24 -30.45
CA ILE A 639 2.97 -24.82 -30.26
C ILE A 639 2.22 -25.87 -29.45
N ASP A 640 2.32 -27.17 -29.78
CA ASP A 640 1.65 -28.25 -29.03
C ASP A 640 2.12 -28.38 -27.58
N SER A 641 3.32 -27.91 -27.27
CA SER A 641 3.88 -27.92 -25.91
C SER A 641 3.40 -26.76 -25.04
N MET A 642 2.74 -25.75 -25.61
CA MET A 642 2.33 -24.53 -24.89
C MET A 642 1.29 -24.84 -23.82
N ARG A 643 1.40 -24.15 -22.69
CA ARG A 643 0.58 -24.28 -21.48
C ARG A 643 -0.12 -22.95 -21.18
N THR A 644 -1.06 -22.96 -20.23
CA THR A 644 -1.80 -21.76 -19.82
C THR A 644 -0.87 -20.59 -19.42
N GLU A 645 0.25 -20.90 -18.77
CA GLU A 645 1.25 -19.92 -18.33
C GLU A 645 1.95 -19.17 -19.47
N ASP A 646 1.99 -19.75 -20.68
CA ASP A 646 2.64 -19.15 -21.84
C ASP A 646 1.76 -18.12 -22.56
N ALA A 647 0.48 -17.99 -22.19
CA ALA A 647 -0.47 -17.10 -22.86
C ALA A 647 -0.01 -15.63 -22.87
N ALA A 648 0.75 -15.24 -21.85
CA ALA A 648 1.30 -13.88 -21.72
C ALA A 648 2.35 -13.56 -22.80
N LEU A 649 3.03 -14.57 -23.36
CA LEU A 649 4.05 -14.38 -24.39
C LEU A 649 3.45 -13.89 -25.71
N LEU A 650 2.17 -14.15 -25.96
CA LEU A 650 1.50 -13.71 -27.18
C LEU A 650 1.24 -12.19 -27.21
N GLU A 651 1.42 -11.49 -26.10
CA GLU A 651 1.32 -10.03 -26.06
C GLU A 651 2.42 -9.35 -26.89
N THR A 652 3.61 -9.96 -26.95
CA THR A 652 4.76 -9.45 -27.71
C THR A 652 4.78 -9.94 -29.16
N LEU A 653 3.87 -10.84 -29.54
CA LEU A 653 3.71 -11.33 -30.91
C LEU A 653 2.97 -10.30 -31.77
N ILE A 654 3.72 -9.31 -32.26
CA ILE A 654 3.19 -8.26 -33.13
C ILE A 654 3.22 -8.73 -34.58
N ARG A 655 2.06 -8.73 -35.24
CA ARG A 655 1.88 -9.08 -36.64
C ARG A 655 1.14 -7.99 -37.41
N HIS A 656 1.60 -7.74 -38.63
CA HIS A 656 0.94 -6.84 -39.58
C HIS A 656 -0.04 -7.58 -40.48
N GLU A 657 0.26 -8.83 -40.83
CA GLU A 657 -0.55 -9.71 -41.66
C GLU A 657 -0.82 -11.03 -40.92
N PRO A 658 -1.97 -11.68 -41.16
CA PRO A 658 -2.26 -12.98 -40.58
C PRO A 658 -1.32 -14.06 -41.16
N ASP A 659 -0.78 -14.93 -40.30
CA ASP A 659 0.14 -16.01 -40.69
C ASP A 659 -0.32 -17.39 -40.15
N ASP A 660 0.35 -18.46 -40.60
CA ASP A 660 -0.01 -19.84 -40.21
C ASP A 660 0.15 -20.07 -38.70
N VAL A 661 1.11 -19.39 -38.06
CA VAL A 661 1.33 -19.46 -36.61
C VAL A 661 0.13 -18.90 -35.87
N MET A 662 -0.38 -17.73 -36.28
CA MET A 662 -1.58 -17.15 -35.69
C MET A 662 -2.80 -18.06 -35.86
N HIS A 663 -2.98 -18.67 -37.04
CA HIS A 663 -4.07 -19.63 -37.24
C HIS A 663 -3.93 -20.85 -36.30
N ARG A 664 -2.72 -21.41 -36.17
CA ARG A 664 -2.47 -22.57 -35.32
C ARG A 664 -2.67 -22.26 -33.83
N LEU A 665 -2.25 -21.08 -33.38
CA LEU A 665 -2.50 -20.59 -32.02
C LEU A 665 -3.99 -20.35 -31.76
N LEU A 666 -4.74 -19.85 -32.76
CA LEU A 666 -6.19 -19.61 -32.66
C LEU A 666 -6.99 -20.89 -32.42
N ILE A 667 -6.55 -22.03 -32.98
CA ILE A 667 -7.19 -23.34 -32.82
C ILE A 667 -6.52 -24.21 -31.75
N HIS A 668 -5.70 -23.61 -30.88
CA HIS A 668 -4.95 -24.34 -29.87
C HIS A 668 -5.86 -25.04 -28.85
N THR A 669 -5.43 -26.21 -28.35
CA THR A 669 -6.22 -27.03 -27.41
C THR A 669 -6.32 -26.41 -26.02
N VAL A 670 -5.30 -25.64 -25.59
CA VAL A 670 -5.32 -24.86 -24.36
C VAL A 670 -6.11 -23.55 -24.58
N PRO A 671 -7.25 -23.35 -23.90
CA PRO A 671 -8.13 -22.20 -24.15
C PRO A 671 -7.48 -20.83 -23.93
N ALA A 672 -6.57 -20.71 -22.96
CA ALA A 672 -5.89 -19.44 -22.69
C ALA A 672 -4.99 -18.99 -23.85
N ILE A 673 -4.33 -19.93 -24.53
CA ILE A 673 -3.52 -19.65 -25.72
C ILE A 673 -4.40 -19.20 -26.88
N ALA A 674 -5.47 -19.96 -27.16
CA ALA A 674 -6.42 -19.64 -28.22
C ALA A 674 -7.08 -18.27 -28.00
N ALA A 675 -7.51 -17.98 -26.77
CA ALA A 675 -8.12 -16.71 -26.42
C ALA A 675 -7.14 -15.54 -26.52
N SER A 676 -5.89 -15.70 -26.04
CA SER A 676 -4.84 -14.68 -26.15
C SER A 676 -4.47 -14.41 -27.62
N ALA A 677 -4.45 -15.45 -28.48
CA ALA A 677 -4.30 -15.28 -29.93
C ALA A 677 -5.50 -14.57 -30.57
N ALA A 678 -6.73 -14.90 -30.15
CA ALA A 678 -7.95 -14.32 -30.72
C ALA A 678 -8.08 -12.80 -30.50
N ILE A 679 -7.61 -12.28 -29.36
CA ILE A 679 -7.68 -10.84 -29.04
C ILE A 679 -6.58 -10.00 -29.74
N ASN A 680 -5.64 -10.63 -30.44
CA ASN A 680 -4.57 -9.93 -31.18
C ASN A 680 -4.98 -9.53 -32.61
N PHE A 681 -6.13 -9.97 -33.12
CA PHE A 681 -6.69 -9.49 -34.38
C PHE A 681 -7.31 -8.10 -34.22
N SER A 682 -7.38 -7.32 -35.31
CA SER A 682 -7.99 -5.98 -35.33
C SER A 682 -9.53 -6.01 -35.32
N VAL A 683 -10.12 -6.66 -34.32
CA VAL A 683 -11.56 -6.74 -34.08
C VAL A 683 -11.92 -5.86 -32.89
N GLY A 684 -12.50 -4.68 -33.13
CA GLY A 684 -12.80 -3.70 -32.07
C GLY A 684 -11.59 -2.93 -31.51
N ALA A 685 -10.37 -3.23 -31.97
CA ALA A 685 -9.12 -2.55 -31.61
C ALA A 685 -8.38 -2.02 -32.87
N PRO A 686 -7.65 -0.89 -32.79
CA PRO A 686 -7.01 -0.26 -33.94
C PRO A 686 -5.70 -0.94 -34.41
N HIS A 687 -5.24 -1.96 -33.70
CA HIS A 687 -3.94 -2.61 -33.93
C HIS A 687 -4.13 -4.12 -34.08
N GLY A 688 -3.34 -4.74 -34.96
CA GLY A 688 -3.38 -6.18 -35.26
C GLY A 688 -3.77 -6.47 -36.70
N PRO A 689 -3.51 -7.70 -37.19
CA PRO A 689 -3.90 -8.10 -38.53
C PRO A 689 -5.42 -8.23 -38.65
N VAL A 690 -5.93 -8.03 -39.87
CA VAL A 690 -7.35 -8.22 -40.17
C VAL A 690 -7.69 -9.72 -40.07
N LEU A 691 -8.76 -10.06 -39.36
CA LEU A 691 -9.23 -11.43 -39.21
C LEU A 691 -9.72 -12.01 -40.55
N PRO A 692 -9.11 -13.08 -41.09
CA PRO A 692 -9.58 -13.74 -42.30
C PRO A 692 -11.00 -14.34 -42.15
N ALA A 693 -11.78 -14.29 -43.23
CA ALA A 693 -13.17 -14.77 -43.22
C ALA A 693 -13.26 -16.27 -42.91
N GLU A 694 -12.34 -17.09 -43.42
CA GLU A 694 -12.30 -18.53 -43.12
C GLU A 694 -12.03 -18.84 -41.63
N TRP A 695 -11.37 -17.95 -40.88
CA TRP A 695 -10.99 -18.18 -39.48
C TRP A 695 -12.06 -17.73 -38.49
N GLN A 696 -13.13 -17.07 -38.95
CA GLN A 696 -14.19 -16.53 -38.07
C GLN A 696 -14.80 -17.57 -37.14
N THR A 697 -15.02 -18.80 -37.63
CA THR A 697 -15.61 -19.88 -36.80
C THR A 697 -14.67 -20.30 -35.68
N SER A 698 -13.39 -20.49 -35.99
CA SER A 698 -12.34 -20.80 -35.00
C SER A 698 -12.17 -19.66 -34.00
N TRP A 699 -12.19 -18.42 -34.48
CA TRP A 699 -12.09 -17.23 -33.66
C TRP A 699 -13.25 -17.10 -32.68
N ARG A 700 -14.50 -17.30 -33.11
CA ARG A 700 -15.66 -17.30 -32.21
C ARG A 700 -15.55 -18.36 -31.12
N ARG A 701 -15.09 -19.57 -31.45
CA ARG A 701 -14.87 -20.65 -30.48
C ARG A 701 -13.80 -20.26 -29.45
N ALA A 702 -12.71 -19.62 -29.87
CA ALA A 702 -11.68 -19.14 -28.96
C ALA A 702 -12.23 -18.04 -28.02
N MET A 703 -13.02 -17.10 -28.56
CA MET A 703 -13.67 -16.05 -27.77
C MET A 703 -14.68 -16.59 -26.76
N GLN A 704 -15.45 -17.64 -27.09
CA GLN A 704 -16.38 -18.28 -26.14
C GLN A 704 -15.67 -18.84 -24.89
N ASN A 705 -14.46 -19.38 -25.06
CA ASN A 705 -13.67 -19.94 -23.96
C ASN A 705 -12.78 -18.89 -23.26
N LEU A 706 -12.88 -17.60 -23.61
CA LEU A 706 -12.10 -16.52 -23.03
C LEU A 706 -12.34 -16.41 -21.51
N ARG A 707 -11.24 -16.40 -20.76
CA ARG A 707 -11.17 -16.16 -19.31
C ARG A 707 -10.26 -14.97 -19.05
N ILE A 708 -10.84 -13.85 -18.63
CA ILE A 708 -10.13 -12.56 -18.49
C ILE A 708 -9.09 -12.62 -17.35
N ASP A 709 -9.40 -13.36 -16.29
CA ASP A 709 -8.53 -13.61 -15.15
C ASP A 709 -7.25 -14.38 -15.52
N HIS A 710 -7.24 -15.09 -16.65
CA HIS A 710 -6.06 -15.78 -17.15
C HIS A 710 -5.18 -14.89 -18.06
N LEU A 711 -5.59 -13.64 -18.33
CA LEU A 711 -4.87 -12.73 -19.21
C LEU A 711 -4.02 -11.71 -18.43
N PRO A 712 -2.86 -11.29 -18.98
CA PRO A 712 -2.11 -10.14 -18.48
C PRO A 712 -2.91 -8.81 -18.55
N PRO A 713 -2.59 -7.79 -17.73
CA PRO A 713 -3.38 -6.55 -17.63
C PRO A 713 -3.66 -5.83 -18.96
N HIS A 714 -2.66 -5.72 -19.85
CA HIS A 714 -2.86 -5.07 -21.15
C HIS A 714 -3.71 -5.93 -22.10
N SER A 715 -3.57 -7.26 -22.03
CA SER A 715 -4.44 -8.20 -22.74
C SER A 715 -5.89 -8.17 -22.23
N GLN A 716 -6.11 -7.91 -20.93
CA GLN A 716 -7.45 -7.70 -20.38
C GLN A 716 -8.12 -6.45 -20.98
N TRP A 717 -7.37 -5.35 -21.17
CA TRP A 717 -7.88 -4.16 -21.85
C TRP A 717 -8.28 -4.46 -23.29
N ARG A 718 -7.44 -5.21 -24.04
CA ARG A 718 -7.78 -5.65 -25.41
C ARG A 718 -9.03 -6.53 -25.44
N ALA A 719 -9.11 -7.51 -24.53
CA ALA A 719 -10.29 -8.36 -24.39
C ALA A 719 -11.56 -7.53 -24.16
N GLY A 720 -11.51 -6.49 -23.32
CA GLY A 720 -12.62 -5.55 -23.13
C GLY A 720 -13.08 -4.86 -24.41
N LYS A 721 -12.14 -4.44 -25.28
CA LYS A 721 -12.46 -3.84 -26.58
C LYS A 721 -13.11 -4.82 -27.55
N VAL A 722 -12.60 -6.05 -27.62
CA VAL A 722 -13.21 -7.11 -28.45
C VAL A 722 -14.60 -7.46 -27.95
N LEU A 723 -14.80 -7.58 -26.63
CA LEU A 723 -16.10 -7.87 -26.02
C LEU A 723 -17.12 -6.75 -26.25
N ALA A 724 -16.69 -5.48 -26.20
CA ALA A 724 -17.55 -4.35 -26.57
C ALA A 724 -17.98 -4.42 -28.04
N TYR A 725 -17.04 -4.74 -28.93
CA TYR A 725 -17.34 -4.94 -30.36
C TYR A 725 -18.34 -6.09 -30.59
N LEU A 726 -18.13 -7.24 -29.90
CA LEU A 726 -19.03 -8.39 -29.95
C LEU A 726 -20.44 -8.02 -29.46
N ALA A 727 -20.57 -7.28 -28.36
CA ALA A 727 -21.88 -6.86 -27.85
C ALA A 727 -22.68 -6.05 -28.88
N GLU A 728 -22.00 -5.22 -29.69
CA GLU A 728 -22.63 -4.37 -30.71
C GLU A 728 -22.89 -5.09 -32.04
N HIS A 729 -21.99 -5.98 -32.47
CA HIS A 729 -21.96 -6.51 -33.84
C HIS A 729 -22.22 -8.03 -33.94
N ASP A 730 -22.05 -8.79 -32.85
CA ASP A 730 -22.22 -10.25 -32.78
C ASP A 730 -22.71 -10.67 -31.37
N ALA A 731 -23.92 -10.23 -31.03
CA ALA A 731 -24.49 -10.37 -29.69
C ALA A 731 -24.71 -11.84 -29.27
N ASP A 732 -24.90 -12.76 -30.22
CA ASP A 732 -25.02 -14.20 -29.94
C ASP A 732 -23.72 -14.76 -29.35
N THR A 733 -22.57 -14.38 -29.91
CA THR A 733 -21.25 -14.80 -29.42
C THR A 733 -20.98 -14.23 -28.03
N PHE A 734 -21.29 -12.95 -27.82
CA PHE A 734 -21.16 -12.31 -26.51
C PHE A 734 -22.04 -12.98 -25.45
N GLU A 735 -23.33 -13.21 -25.75
CA GLU A 735 -24.26 -13.83 -24.82
C GLU A 735 -23.80 -15.24 -24.43
N SER A 736 -23.37 -16.04 -25.41
CA SER A 736 -22.88 -17.39 -25.17
C SER A 736 -21.67 -17.40 -24.23
N TRP A 737 -20.70 -16.51 -24.47
CA TRP A 737 -19.53 -16.32 -23.60
C TRP A 737 -19.95 -15.91 -22.18
N PHE A 738 -20.79 -14.87 -22.05
CA PHE A 738 -21.20 -14.37 -20.74
C PHE A 738 -21.98 -15.42 -19.95
N HIS A 739 -22.84 -16.19 -20.63
CA HIS A 739 -23.59 -17.29 -20.02
C HIS A 739 -22.68 -18.36 -19.44
N GLU A 740 -21.65 -18.78 -20.17
CA GLU A 740 -20.70 -19.80 -19.72
C GLU A 740 -19.93 -19.32 -18.47
N ARG A 741 -19.47 -18.06 -18.47
CA ARG A 741 -18.83 -17.46 -17.29
C ARG A 741 -19.78 -17.37 -16.10
N LEU A 742 -21.06 -17.08 -16.34
CA LEU A 742 -22.08 -17.05 -15.30
C LEU A 742 -22.27 -18.43 -14.65
N GLN A 743 -22.26 -19.51 -15.44
CA GLN A 743 -22.32 -20.87 -14.93
C GLN A 743 -21.09 -21.23 -14.09
N ASP A 744 -19.89 -20.90 -14.58
CA ASP A 744 -18.62 -21.11 -13.87
C ASP A 744 -18.64 -20.48 -12.46
N MET A 745 -19.17 -19.26 -12.35
CA MET A 745 -19.27 -18.52 -11.08
C MET A 745 -20.39 -19.03 -10.18
N THR A 746 -21.53 -19.41 -10.75
CA THR A 746 -22.63 -20.02 -10.00
C THR A 746 -22.18 -21.30 -9.30
N ALA A 747 -21.35 -22.11 -9.97
CA ALA A 747 -20.75 -23.31 -9.37
C ALA A 747 -19.83 -23.00 -8.17
N LYS A 748 -19.21 -21.82 -8.13
CA LYS A 748 -18.38 -21.35 -7.02
C LYS A 748 -19.19 -20.71 -5.87
N GLY A 749 -20.48 -20.45 -6.07
CA GLY A 749 -21.39 -19.96 -5.04
C GLY A 749 -21.52 -18.44 -4.91
N TRP A 750 -20.94 -17.65 -5.83
CA TRP A 750 -21.06 -16.19 -5.83
C TRP A 750 -20.99 -15.60 -7.25
N TYR A 751 -21.61 -14.43 -7.45
CA TYR A 751 -21.45 -13.61 -8.65
C TYR A 751 -20.36 -12.56 -8.46
N ALA A 752 -19.42 -12.48 -9.40
CA ALA A 752 -18.57 -11.32 -9.66
C ALA A 752 -18.73 -10.95 -11.14
N SER A 753 -18.47 -9.70 -11.54
CA SER A 753 -18.53 -9.39 -12.97
C SER A 753 -17.44 -10.16 -13.74
N PRO A 754 -17.77 -10.88 -14.82
CA PRO A 754 -16.79 -11.54 -15.68
C PRO A 754 -16.13 -10.57 -16.67
N LEU A 755 -16.57 -9.32 -16.71
CA LEU A 755 -16.01 -8.27 -17.56
C LEU A 755 -14.78 -7.63 -16.89
N PRO A 756 -13.89 -6.98 -17.65
CA PRO A 756 -12.78 -6.22 -17.07
C PRO A 756 -13.28 -5.13 -16.13
N HIS A 757 -12.40 -4.59 -15.28
CA HIS A 757 -12.73 -3.47 -14.39
C HIS A 757 -13.42 -2.33 -15.17
N ASP A 758 -14.52 -1.80 -14.61
CA ASP A 758 -15.42 -0.81 -15.21
C ASP A 758 -16.10 -1.22 -16.54
N GLY A 759 -16.04 -2.50 -16.92
CA GLY A 759 -16.57 -3.01 -18.19
C GLY A 759 -18.07 -3.31 -18.23
N ASP A 760 -18.78 -3.25 -17.09
CA ASP A 760 -20.19 -3.67 -17.01
C ASP A 760 -21.15 -2.88 -17.92
N HIS A 761 -20.77 -1.66 -18.30
CA HIS A 761 -21.50 -0.85 -19.26
C HIS A 761 -21.63 -1.51 -20.65
N ILE A 762 -20.74 -2.43 -21.01
CA ILE A 762 -20.80 -3.21 -22.27
C ILE A 762 -22.13 -3.98 -22.39
N LEU A 763 -22.70 -4.42 -21.26
CA LEU A 763 -23.99 -5.14 -21.25
C LEU A 763 -25.14 -4.29 -21.80
N ALA A 764 -25.04 -2.96 -21.73
CA ALA A 764 -26.05 -2.05 -22.25
C ALA A 764 -26.01 -1.96 -23.79
N HIS A 765 -24.91 -2.33 -24.44
CA HIS A 765 -24.77 -2.31 -25.91
C HIS A 765 -25.53 -3.48 -26.57
N LEU A 766 -25.87 -4.52 -25.81
CA LEU A 766 -26.58 -5.68 -26.34
C LEU A 766 -28.01 -5.34 -26.81
N PRO A 767 -28.46 -5.95 -27.92
CA PRO A 767 -29.86 -5.86 -28.32
C PRO A 767 -30.80 -6.42 -27.26
N ARG A 768 -32.00 -5.84 -27.17
CA ARG A 768 -32.99 -6.14 -26.11
C ARG A 768 -33.29 -7.64 -25.91
N PRO A 769 -33.44 -8.48 -26.95
CA PRO A 769 -33.70 -9.91 -26.75
C PRO A 769 -32.58 -10.64 -25.98
N HIS A 770 -31.32 -10.25 -26.18
CA HIS A 770 -30.17 -10.83 -25.49
C HIS A 770 -30.10 -10.34 -24.05
N ARG A 771 -30.32 -9.02 -23.84
CA ARG A 771 -30.39 -8.44 -22.49
C ARG A 771 -31.47 -9.11 -21.64
N LEU A 772 -32.64 -9.39 -22.21
CA LEU A 772 -33.73 -10.09 -21.54
C LEU A 772 -33.31 -11.49 -21.05
N ARG A 773 -32.72 -12.31 -21.93
CA ARG A 773 -32.28 -13.68 -21.59
C ARG A 773 -31.21 -13.69 -20.50
N LEU A 774 -30.22 -12.81 -20.60
CA LEU A 774 -29.18 -12.66 -19.57
C LEU A 774 -29.76 -12.14 -18.24
N ALA A 775 -30.69 -11.19 -18.27
CA ALA A 775 -31.33 -10.66 -17.07
C ALA A 775 -32.11 -11.75 -16.30
N VAL A 776 -32.85 -12.62 -17.02
CA VAL A 776 -33.56 -13.77 -16.42
C VAL A 776 -32.61 -14.74 -15.70
N GLN A 777 -31.37 -14.88 -16.16
CA GLN A 777 -30.37 -15.72 -15.52
C GLN A 777 -29.76 -15.02 -14.30
N CYS A 778 -29.32 -13.76 -14.46
CA CYS A 778 -28.68 -12.97 -13.40
C CYS A 778 -29.58 -12.69 -12.19
N ILE A 779 -30.91 -12.76 -12.35
CA ILE A 779 -31.85 -12.50 -11.24
C ILE A 779 -31.92 -13.63 -10.22
N ARG A 780 -31.48 -14.84 -10.59
CA ARG A 780 -31.54 -16.06 -9.76
C ARG A 780 -30.28 -16.28 -8.92
N LEU A 781 -29.25 -15.46 -9.11
CA LEU A 781 -27.94 -15.70 -8.53
C LEU A 781 -27.80 -15.11 -7.11
N PRO A 782 -27.16 -15.83 -6.18
CA PRO A 782 -26.64 -15.23 -4.95
C PRO A 782 -25.48 -14.29 -5.28
N ARG A 783 -25.48 -13.07 -4.75
CA ARG A 783 -24.58 -11.99 -5.17
C ARG A 783 -23.57 -11.58 -4.11
N VAL A 784 -22.35 -11.30 -4.57
CA VAL A 784 -21.33 -10.55 -3.83
C VAL A 784 -20.90 -9.39 -4.75
N GLY A 785 -21.46 -8.19 -4.54
CA GLY A 785 -21.13 -6.99 -5.33
C GLY A 785 -22.25 -6.47 -6.25
N HIS A 786 -21.88 -5.70 -7.28
CA HIS A 786 -22.81 -4.98 -8.17
C HIS A 786 -23.74 -5.91 -8.96
N SER A 787 -24.99 -5.47 -9.14
CA SER A 787 -25.98 -6.19 -9.94
C SER A 787 -25.76 -5.95 -11.44
N ALA A 788 -25.52 -7.01 -12.22
CA ALA A 788 -25.52 -6.95 -13.68
C ALA A 788 -26.83 -6.37 -14.27
N LEU A 789 -27.93 -6.45 -13.51
CA LEU A 789 -29.23 -5.92 -13.92
C LEU A 789 -29.21 -4.41 -14.12
N ILE A 790 -28.31 -3.68 -13.47
CA ILE A 790 -28.13 -2.23 -13.65
C ILE A 790 -27.93 -1.90 -15.13
N HIS A 791 -27.09 -2.66 -15.82
CA HIS A 791 -26.74 -2.41 -17.23
C HIS A 791 -27.60 -3.22 -18.21
N LEU A 792 -28.03 -4.43 -17.83
CA LEU A 792 -28.91 -5.25 -18.67
C LEU A 792 -30.31 -4.65 -18.80
N VAL A 793 -30.87 -4.13 -17.71
CA VAL A 793 -32.20 -3.50 -17.72
C VAL A 793 -32.06 -2.01 -18.07
N GLY A 794 -31.12 -1.31 -17.44
CA GLY A 794 -30.89 0.11 -17.69
C GLY A 794 -32.16 0.92 -17.48
N SER A 795 -32.56 1.74 -18.46
CA SER A 795 -33.83 2.46 -18.46
C SER A 795 -34.92 1.83 -19.34
N ASP A 796 -34.73 0.60 -19.81
CA ASP A 796 -35.66 -0.08 -20.72
C ASP A 796 -36.92 -0.56 -19.96
N SER A 797 -37.94 0.28 -19.90
CA SER A 797 -39.20 -0.01 -19.20
C SER A 797 -39.98 -1.16 -19.83
N GLU A 798 -39.90 -1.34 -21.14
CA GLU A 798 -40.57 -2.44 -21.82
C GLU A 798 -39.88 -3.79 -21.51
N LEU A 799 -38.54 -3.83 -21.44
CA LEU A 799 -37.83 -5.02 -20.96
C LEU A 799 -38.16 -5.32 -19.50
N ALA A 800 -38.18 -4.29 -18.64
CA ALA A 800 -38.57 -4.45 -17.23
C ALA A 800 -39.99 -5.02 -17.10
N GLN A 801 -40.94 -4.52 -17.90
CA GLN A 801 -42.30 -5.03 -17.94
C GLN A 801 -42.34 -6.50 -18.37
N GLN A 802 -41.59 -6.85 -19.42
CA GLN A 802 -41.50 -8.22 -19.90
C GLN A 802 -40.93 -9.19 -18.86
N LEU A 803 -39.94 -8.76 -18.06
CA LEU A 803 -39.40 -9.57 -16.96
C LEU A 803 -40.47 -9.86 -15.87
N LEU A 804 -41.29 -8.87 -15.54
CA LEU A 804 -42.34 -9.00 -14.53
C LEU A 804 -43.52 -9.84 -15.04
N ASP A 805 -43.92 -9.63 -16.30
CA ASP A 805 -45.11 -10.25 -16.91
C ASP A 805 -44.84 -11.69 -17.39
N ASP A 806 -43.80 -11.88 -18.20
CA ASP A 806 -43.59 -13.13 -18.93
C ASP A 806 -42.67 -14.11 -18.19
N HIS A 807 -41.82 -13.60 -17.29
CA HIS A 807 -40.79 -14.39 -16.61
C HIS A 807 -40.98 -14.51 -15.09
N ALA A 808 -42.13 -14.04 -14.57
CA ALA A 808 -42.54 -14.14 -13.16
C ALA A 808 -41.47 -13.65 -12.17
N VAL A 809 -40.68 -12.65 -12.56
CA VAL A 809 -39.71 -12.00 -11.69
C VAL A 809 -40.46 -11.22 -10.61
N SER A 810 -40.10 -11.39 -9.34
CA SER A 810 -40.71 -10.57 -8.29
C SER A 810 -40.27 -9.10 -8.42
N PRO A 811 -41.18 -8.13 -8.25
CA PRO A 811 -40.85 -6.70 -8.30
C PRO A 811 -39.67 -6.35 -7.39
N ASP A 812 -39.63 -6.95 -6.20
CA ASP A 812 -38.59 -6.82 -5.20
C ASP A 812 -37.18 -7.24 -5.67
N LYS A 813 -37.08 -8.21 -6.57
CA LYS A 813 -35.80 -8.63 -7.18
C LYS A 813 -35.36 -7.70 -8.31
N LEU A 814 -36.32 -7.11 -9.02
CA LEU A 814 -36.03 -6.18 -10.10
C LEU A 814 -35.62 -4.78 -9.61
N VAL A 815 -35.91 -4.44 -8.34
CA VAL A 815 -35.34 -3.26 -7.66
C VAL A 815 -33.81 -3.24 -7.75
N ASP A 816 -33.16 -4.40 -7.85
CA ASP A 816 -31.71 -4.47 -7.95
C ASP A 816 -31.14 -3.83 -9.24
N ALA A 817 -31.97 -3.56 -10.25
CA ALA A 817 -31.57 -2.78 -11.43
C ALA A 817 -31.42 -1.27 -11.12
N LEU A 818 -31.99 -0.79 -10.01
CA LEU A 818 -31.98 0.62 -9.61
C LEU A 818 -30.88 0.96 -8.60
N PHE A 819 -30.01 0.01 -8.23
CA PHE A 819 -28.93 0.26 -7.28
C PHE A 819 -28.02 1.40 -7.75
N GLY A 820 -27.95 2.45 -6.94
CA GLY A 820 -27.17 3.67 -7.23
C GLY A 820 -27.62 4.46 -8.45
N GLN A 821 -28.70 4.04 -9.13
CA GLN A 821 -29.21 4.72 -10.31
C GLN A 821 -29.95 5.98 -9.89
N ARG A 822 -29.48 7.15 -10.33
CA ARG A 822 -30.11 8.46 -10.08
C ARG A 822 -30.36 9.19 -11.39
N ASN A 823 -30.78 8.43 -12.39
CA ASN A 823 -30.95 8.84 -13.79
C ASN A 823 -32.33 8.36 -14.31
N MET A 824 -32.50 8.35 -15.64
CA MET A 824 -33.74 7.93 -16.29
C MET A 824 -34.19 6.51 -15.94
N ALA A 825 -33.31 5.61 -15.49
CA ALA A 825 -33.69 4.26 -15.10
C ALA A 825 -34.74 4.23 -13.98
N VAL A 826 -34.52 5.04 -12.93
CA VAL A 826 -35.49 5.18 -11.83
C VAL A 826 -36.78 5.81 -12.32
N GLU A 827 -36.67 6.83 -13.17
CA GLU A 827 -37.81 7.60 -13.66
C GLU A 827 -38.73 6.76 -14.56
N GLN A 828 -38.16 5.84 -15.35
CA GLN A 828 -38.91 4.99 -16.30
C GLN A 828 -39.36 3.66 -15.69
N ILE A 829 -38.55 3.03 -14.83
CA ILE A 829 -38.84 1.69 -14.28
C ILE A 829 -39.48 1.78 -12.89
N GLY A 830 -39.15 2.81 -12.10
CA GLY A 830 -39.68 2.97 -10.75
C GLY A 830 -41.22 2.98 -10.67
N PRO A 831 -41.95 3.72 -11.54
CA PRO A 831 -43.41 3.70 -11.52
C PRO A 831 -44.00 2.31 -11.75
N LEU A 832 -43.42 1.55 -12.70
CA LEU A 832 -43.81 0.18 -13.00
C LEU A 832 -43.60 -0.75 -11.80
N LEU A 833 -42.45 -0.63 -11.11
CA LEU A 833 -42.18 -1.44 -9.92
C LEU A 833 -43.17 -1.18 -8.79
N LEU A 834 -43.55 0.08 -8.57
CA LEU A 834 -44.55 0.45 -7.56
C LEU A 834 -45.94 -0.10 -7.93
N GLU A 835 -46.35 0.02 -9.19
CA GLU A 835 -47.62 -0.53 -9.68
C GLU A 835 -47.71 -2.04 -9.46
N ARG A 836 -46.58 -2.76 -9.65
CA ARG A 836 -46.52 -4.21 -9.44
C ARG A 836 -46.28 -4.63 -7.98
N GLY A 837 -46.22 -3.68 -7.04
CA GLY A 837 -46.20 -3.96 -5.61
C GLY A 837 -44.82 -3.96 -4.94
N ALA A 838 -43.78 -3.41 -5.57
CA ALA A 838 -42.50 -3.17 -4.89
C ALA A 838 -42.67 -2.11 -3.79
N SER A 839 -41.99 -2.31 -2.65
CA SER A 839 -42.02 -1.33 -1.55
C SER A 839 -41.32 -0.02 -1.95
N ALA A 840 -41.97 1.11 -1.68
CA ALA A 840 -41.39 2.43 -1.90
C ALA A 840 -40.11 2.66 -1.08
N ASP A 841 -40.04 2.12 0.15
CA ASP A 841 -38.85 2.20 1.01
C ASP A 841 -37.68 1.43 0.40
N ARG A 842 -37.95 0.25 -0.18
CA ARG A 842 -36.94 -0.60 -0.80
C ARG A 842 -36.36 0.04 -2.07
N VAL A 843 -37.23 0.62 -2.91
CA VAL A 843 -36.80 1.38 -4.09
C VAL A 843 -35.96 2.59 -3.68
N ALA A 844 -36.40 3.35 -2.66
CA ALA A 844 -35.64 4.49 -2.15
C ALA A 844 -34.25 4.07 -1.63
N ALA A 845 -34.17 2.96 -0.88
CA ALA A 845 -32.90 2.44 -0.37
C ALA A 845 -31.93 2.02 -1.49
N ALA A 846 -32.44 1.36 -2.55
CA ALA A 846 -31.61 0.98 -3.70
C ALA A 846 -31.06 2.21 -4.45
N VAL A 847 -31.90 3.21 -4.68
CA VAL A 847 -31.52 4.47 -5.36
C VAL A 847 -30.53 5.30 -4.52
N ALA A 848 -30.67 5.27 -3.20
CA ALA A 848 -29.79 5.95 -2.26
C ALA A 848 -28.42 5.29 -2.12
N TRP A 849 -28.21 4.11 -2.69
CA TRP A 849 -26.96 3.38 -2.57
C TRP A 849 -25.79 4.12 -3.25
N TYR A 850 -24.60 3.97 -2.66
CA TYR A 850 -23.32 4.45 -3.18
C TYR A 850 -22.31 3.31 -3.08
N ASP A 851 -21.57 3.10 -4.17
CA ASP A 851 -20.47 2.13 -4.20
C ASP A 851 -19.29 2.61 -3.34
N SER A 852 -18.91 3.88 -3.51
CA SER A 852 -17.92 4.56 -2.68
C SER A 852 -18.31 6.02 -2.47
N TRP A 853 -17.87 6.58 -1.35
CA TRP A 853 -18.02 8.00 -1.04
C TRP A 853 -16.78 8.50 -0.31
N SER A 854 -16.27 9.64 -0.74
CA SER A 854 -15.16 10.33 -0.08
C SER A 854 -15.64 11.65 0.51
N GLY A 855 -15.42 11.84 1.82
CA GLY A 855 -15.80 13.05 2.58
C GLY A 855 -16.96 12.82 3.54
N ASP A 856 -17.48 13.91 4.09
CA ASP A 856 -18.55 13.89 5.10
C ASP A 856 -19.81 13.18 4.59
N ARG A 857 -20.36 12.28 5.42
CA ARG A 857 -21.59 11.54 5.13
C ARG A 857 -22.81 12.45 5.15
N SER A 858 -22.81 13.52 5.96
CA SER A 858 -23.85 14.55 5.97
C SER A 858 -24.03 15.20 4.61
N ARG A 859 -22.93 15.44 3.87
CA ARG A 859 -22.97 15.95 2.50
C ARG A 859 -23.60 14.96 1.52
N MET A 860 -23.28 13.68 1.64
CA MET A 860 -23.91 12.61 0.86
C MET A 860 -25.43 12.57 1.10
N HIS A 861 -25.85 12.58 2.37
CA HIS A 861 -27.27 12.55 2.73
C HIS A 861 -28.01 13.83 2.32
N SER A 862 -27.34 15.00 2.38
CA SER A 862 -27.88 16.26 1.85
C SER A 862 -28.11 16.20 0.35
N GLN A 863 -27.14 15.68 -0.43
CA GLN A 863 -27.30 15.48 -1.87
C GLN A 863 -28.46 14.53 -2.21
N LEU A 864 -28.61 13.45 -1.45
CA LEU A 864 -29.72 12.52 -1.62
C LEU A 864 -31.07 13.14 -1.25
N LEU A 865 -31.12 13.98 -0.20
CA LEU A 865 -32.32 14.74 0.16
C LEU A 865 -32.75 15.68 -0.96
N ASP A 866 -31.81 16.41 -1.56
CA ASP A 866 -32.07 17.28 -2.70
C ASP A 866 -32.58 16.47 -3.89
N TYR A 867 -31.93 15.34 -4.19
CA TYR A 867 -32.37 14.43 -5.25
C TYR A 867 -33.80 13.93 -5.05
N PHE A 868 -34.14 13.39 -3.87
CA PHE A 868 -35.49 12.89 -3.59
C PHE A 868 -36.53 14.01 -3.54
N THR A 869 -36.15 15.21 -3.13
CA THR A 869 -37.03 16.38 -3.19
C THR A 869 -37.38 16.70 -4.64
N ALA A 870 -36.38 16.76 -5.53
CA ALA A 870 -36.60 17.01 -6.95
C ALA A 870 -37.32 15.84 -7.66
N LEU A 871 -37.10 14.59 -7.23
CA LEU A 871 -37.71 13.40 -7.85
C LEU A 871 -39.25 13.44 -7.80
N ALA A 872 -39.82 13.90 -6.67
CA ALA A 872 -41.27 14.01 -6.51
C ALA A 872 -41.92 14.96 -7.53
N ASP A 873 -41.18 16.00 -7.92
CA ASP A 873 -41.64 17.01 -8.89
C ASP A 873 -41.40 16.55 -10.32
N ARG A 874 -40.26 15.91 -10.60
CA ARG A 874 -39.94 15.38 -11.94
C ARG A 874 -40.85 14.22 -12.36
N VAL A 875 -41.13 13.29 -11.43
CA VAL A 875 -41.94 12.09 -11.72
C VAL A 875 -43.00 11.92 -10.63
N PRO A 876 -44.22 12.47 -10.80
CA PRO A 876 -45.28 12.43 -9.78
C PRO A 876 -45.66 11.02 -9.31
N ALA A 877 -45.52 10.01 -10.17
CA ALA A 877 -45.77 8.60 -9.83
C ALA A 877 -44.81 8.06 -8.74
N LEU A 878 -43.64 8.68 -8.57
CA LEU A 878 -42.62 8.30 -7.57
C LEU A 878 -42.73 9.08 -6.26
N ARG A 879 -43.83 9.80 -6.02
CA ARG A 879 -44.01 10.62 -4.80
C ARG A 879 -43.86 9.81 -3.51
N ALA A 880 -44.33 8.55 -3.50
CA ALA A 880 -44.17 7.65 -2.35
C ALA A 880 -42.69 7.30 -2.10
N VAL A 881 -41.92 7.00 -3.15
CA VAL A 881 -40.47 6.71 -3.07
C VAL A 881 -39.71 7.95 -2.64
N ALA A 882 -40.03 9.12 -3.18
CA ALA A 882 -39.44 10.39 -2.78
C ALA A 882 -39.71 10.71 -1.30
N ALA A 883 -40.93 10.45 -0.80
CA ALA A 883 -41.25 10.65 0.61
C ALA A 883 -40.49 9.68 1.53
N ALA A 884 -40.44 8.39 1.17
CA ALA A 884 -39.67 7.36 1.86
C ALA A 884 -38.18 7.72 1.92
N GLY A 885 -37.58 8.03 0.77
CA GLY A 885 -36.18 8.46 0.65
C GLY A 885 -35.89 9.69 1.48
N ARG A 886 -36.73 10.73 1.43
CA ARG A 886 -36.56 11.92 2.27
C ARG A 886 -36.61 11.61 3.76
N SER A 887 -37.53 10.76 4.21
CA SER A 887 -37.64 10.36 5.61
C SER A 887 -36.37 9.63 6.07
N GLN A 888 -35.92 8.63 5.31
CA GLN A 888 -34.72 7.85 5.60
C GLN A 888 -33.47 8.74 5.62
N GLN A 889 -33.27 9.55 4.58
CA GLN A 889 -32.08 10.39 4.46
C GLN A 889 -32.06 11.53 5.48
N LYS A 890 -33.21 12.03 5.95
CA LYS A 890 -33.26 13.02 7.03
C LYS A 890 -32.82 12.44 8.37
N ALA A 891 -33.24 11.22 8.69
CA ALA A 891 -32.80 10.52 9.90
C ALA A 891 -31.28 10.22 9.83
N LEU A 892 -30.80 9.73 8.69
CA LEU A 892 -29.37 9.45 8.48
C LEU A 892 -28.51 10.72 8.46
N LEU A 893 -29.02 11.83 7.90
CA LEU A 893 -28.34 13.13 7.94
C LEU A 893 -28.11 13.58 9.38
N HIS A 894 -29.14 13.54 10.22
CA HIS A 894 -29.01 13.94 11.62
C HIS A 894 -27.98 13.08 12.37
N GLN A 895 -28.05 11.75 12.19
CA GLN A 895 -27.06 10.83 12.78
C GLN A 895 -25.64 11.09 12.26
N ALA A 896 -25.49 11.39 10.97
CA ALA A 896 -24.21 11.73 10.37
C ALA A 896 -23.65 13.05 10.91
N GLU A 897 -24.48 14.10 10.99
CA GLU A 897 -24.08 15.41 11.54
C GLU A 897 -23.65 15.30 13.01
N GLU A 898 -24.36 14.51 13.83
CA GLU A 898 -23.99 14.25 15.22
C GLU A 898 -22.65 13.49 15.33
N ARG A 899 -22.47 12.43 14.53
CA ARG A 899 -21.23 11.65 14.52
C ARG A 899 -20.04 12.46 14.00
N GLU A 900 -20.24 13.23 12.94
CA GLU A 900 -19.21 14.09 12.36
C GLU A 900 -18.85 15.23 13.31
N ARG A 901 -19.82 15.82 14.02
CA ARG A 901 -19.53 16.80 15.05
C ARG A 901 -18.72 16.20 16.18
N ALA A 902 -19.10 15.01 16.68
CA ALA A 902 -18.33 14.31 17.70
C ALA A 902 -16.90 13.97 17.22
N ALA A 903 -16.76 13.59 15.94
CA ALA A 903 -15.47 13.38 15.31
C ALA A 903 -14.66 14.69 15.21
N ARG A 904 -15.25 15.81 14.78
CA ARG A 904 -14.60 17.14 14.72
C ARG A 904 -14.17 17.68 16.07
N VAL A 905 -14.91 17.39 17.15
CA VAL A 905 -14.48 17.69 18.53
C VAL A 905 -13.20 16.93 18.88
N ARG A 906 -13.13 15.65 18.48
CA ARG A 906 -11.96 14.78 18.73
C ARG A 906 -10.82 14.96 17.72
N GLY A 907 -11.09 15.59 16.57
CA GLY A 907 -10.14 15.72 15.46
C GLY A 907 -10.03 14.47 14.57
N GLN A 908 -11.11 13.69 14.46
CA GLN A 908 -11.17 12.44 13.69
C GLN A 908 -11.83 12.62 12.32
#